data_AF-A0A5B6YWR6-F1
#
_entry.id   AF-A0A5B6YWR6-F1
#
_cell.length_a   1.000
_cell.length_b   1.000
_cell.length_c   1.000
_cell.angle_alpha   90.00
_cell.angle_beta   90.00
_cell.angle_gamma   90.00
#
_symmetry.space_group_name_H-M   'P 1'
#
loop_
_entity.id
_entity.type
_entity.pdbx_description
1 polymer ?
#
loop_
_entity_poly.entity_id
_entity_poly.type
_entity_poly.pdbx_seq_one_letter_code
_entity_poly.pdbx_strand_id
1 'polypeptide(L)'
;MANFLAQFQTIKNSSDHLVIAVEDVSDLWPTVKNGFEKRLPFKRACLNNKTRNPVFVEKLPAEFILTTDSRLRSRFPQEQSLFWFREPYATVVLVTCEDLDEFKTILKPRLKLIVQNDEREWFIVFVSKAQPHNDQATKLSKKVYAKLEVDFSSKKRERCCKLDIYGPEANVWEDLESKIMECIRNMLDRRIQFYDDEIHKLSEQRFMPVWNFCNFFILKESLAFMFEMVHLHEDSLREYDELELCYLETVNMTGKQKDFGGMDHGDDQAAVLNPGNKPLTQIVQDDSFREFEFRQYLFACQAKLLFKLNRPFEVASRGYSFIISFSKALALHENTLHFCMREVWVITACLALINATASHYSDGLVVPDIEKEFYRLQGDLYSLCRVKFMRLAFLIGYGSDIERSPVNSASLSMLPWPKPAVWPSVPPDASSEVLVKEKTILQATPRVKHFGIQRKALPLEPSVLLREANRRRASLSAGNVFEMFDGRSVFVDGSGSDVSLRMSPSPKINAISMSRTNSSPGTFESSIDRPMRLSEIYVAAEHALQNTISDPDLWKSLSSLKEFEQKYLELSKGAADNYHRSWWKRHGVVLDGEIAAVCYKHGNYDLAAKSYEKVCALYAGEGWQDLLAEVLPNLAECQKILNDQAGYLSSCVRLLSLDKGLFLTKERQAFQSEVVRLAHSEMKHPVPLDVSSLITFSGNPGPPLELCDGDPGTLSVTVWSGFPDDITLESLSLTLIATYNADEGVKAIRSSAATILKPGKNTITLSLPPQKPGSYVLGVLTGQIGHLRFRSHSFSKVGPADSDDFMSYEKPTRPILKVFKPRSLVDLAAAVSSALLMNEPQWVGIIVKPINYSLRGAVLHIDTGPGLRIEESHVFEMERYANESQNAGDLGYSDGARNDGSSAVTEEFKQLTLQDGRIELPDWASNITSVLWIPVCAISDRLTKGTSTVVPQRQSVVDGLRTIALKLEFGVSHNQTFERQYYFLPFFF
;
A
#
# COMPACT_ATOMS: atom_id res chain seq x y z
N MET A 1 -38.37 24.01 -29.73
CA MET A 1 -37.21 23.69 -28.88
C MET A 1 -35.97 23.32 -29.69
N ALA A 2 -36.03 22.30 -30.56
CA ALA A 2 -34.89 21.92 -31.43
C ALA A 2 -34.29 23.09 -32.24
N ASN A 3 -35.12 23.99 -32.77
CA ASN A 3 -34.66 25.20 -33.47
C ASN A 3 -33.85 26.15 -32.56
N PHE A 4 -34.24 26.32 -31.28
CA PHE A 4 -33.51 27.18 -30.35
C PHE A 4 -32.15 26.60 -29.97
N LEU A 5 -32.03 25.27 -29.83
CA LEU A 5 -30.75 24.62 -29.56
C LEU A 5 -29.81 24.69 -30.78
N ALA A 6 -30.34 24.48 -31.98
CA ALA A 6 -29.58 24.63 -33.23
C ALA A 6 -29.05 26.06 -33.39
N GLN A 7 -29.92 27.05 -33.18
CA GLN A 7 -29.55 28.47 -33.20
C GLN A 7 -28.54 28.77 -32.09
N PHE A 8 -28.75 28.28 -30.86
CA PHE A 8 -27.82 28.49 -29.75
C PHE A 8 -26.42 28.02 -30.11
N GLN A 9 -26.29 26.76 -30.54
CA GLN A 9 -25.02 26.16 -30.89
C GLN A 9 -24.33 26.85 -32.06
N THR A 10 -25.10 27.24 -33.09
CA THR A 10 -24.56 27.97 -34.25
C THR A 10 -23.88 29.26 -33.80
N ILE A 11 -24.48 30.02 -32.89
CA ILE A 11 -23.85 31.25 -32.44
C ILE A 11 -22.75 30.99 -31.42
N LYS A 12 -22.90 30.01 -30.52
CA LYS A 12 -21.82 29.61 -29.61
C LYS A 12 -20.53 29.31 -30.37
N ASN A 13 -20.65 28.68 -31.55
CA ASN A 13 -19.53 28.37 -32.43
C ASN A 13 -18.98 29.58 -33.23
N SER A 14 -19.70 30.71 -33.27
CA SER A 14 -19.33 31.90 -34.06
C SER A 14 -18.98 33.13 -33.21
N SER A 15 -19.06 33.04 -31.88
CA SER A 15 -18.99 34.19 -30.98
C SER A 15 -18.13 33.92 -29.76
N ASP A 16 -16.82 34.02 -29.96
CA ASP A 16 -15.79 33.62 -29.00
C ASP A 16 -15.44 34.76 -28.02
N HIS A 17 -15.87 35.99 -28.34
CA HIS A 17 -15.46 37.23 -27.68
C HIS A 17 -16.57 38.28 -27.65
N LEU A 18 -16.40 39.28 -26.79
CA LEU A 18 -17.37 40.36 -26.62
C LEU A 18 -17.46 41.25 -27.86
N VAL A 19 -18.67 41.70 -28.17
CA VAL A 19 -18.91 42.63 -29.27
C VAL A 19 -19.12 44.05 -28.74
N ILE A 20 -18.43 45.02 -29.31
CA ILE A 20 -18.63 46.45 -29.08
C ILE A 20 -19.10 47.07 -30.38
N ALA A 21 -20.29 47.67 -30.36
CA ALA A 21 -20.85 48.32 -31.53
C ALA A 21 -20.23 49.71 -31.69
N VAL A 22 -19.95 50.10 -32.93
CA VAL A 22 -19.48 51.44 -33.29
C VAL A 22 -20.54 52.11 -34.17
N GLU A 23 -21.15 53.16 -33.64
CA GLU A 23 -22.06 54.04 -34.37
C GLU A 23 -21.26 55.22 -34.91
N ASP A 24 -20.96 55.19 -36.20
CA ASP A 24 -20.16 56.23 -36.84
C ASP A 24 -21.06 57.30 -37.46
N VAL A 25 -21.28 58.40 -36.74
CA VAL A 25 -22.19 59.47 -37.15
C VAL A 25 -21.54 60.40 -38.19
N SER A 26 -20.20 60.42 -38.24
CA SER A 26 -19.41 61.42 -38.96
C SER A 26 -18.32 60.81 -39.86
N ASP A 27 -18.44 59.54 -40.23
CA ASP A 27 -17.50 58.78 -41.08
C ASP A 27 -16.04 58.81 -40.58
N LEU A 28 -15.86 58.65 -39.27
CA LEU A 28 -14.59 58.74 -38.55
C LEU A 28 -13.91 57.38 -38.35
N TRP A 29 -14.66 56.27 -38.39
CA TRP A 29 -14.16 54.94 -38.07
C TRP A 29 -12.91 54.54 -38.87
N PRO A 30 -12.83 54.75 -40.21
CA PRO A 30 -11.62 54.41 -40.96
C PRO A 30 -10.35 55.10 -40.44
N THR A 31 -10.48 56.27 -39.83
CA THR A 31 -9.36 57.06 -39.32
C THR A 31 -8.92 56.58 -37.93
N VAL A 32 -9.86 56.24 -37.05
CA VAL A 32 -9.56 55.91 -35.63
C VAL A 32 -9.47 54.41 -35.35
N LYS A 33 -9.97 53.55 -36.26
CA LYS A 33 -10.06 52.08 -36.10
C LYS A 33 -8.77 51.44 -35.58
N ASN A 34 -7.63 51.76 -36.19
CA ASN A 34 -6.33 51.20 -35.80
C ASN A 34 -5.95 51.56 -34.35
N GLY A 35 -6.35 52.75 -33.88
CA GLY A 35 -6.15 53.17 -32.49
C GLY A 35 -6.94 52.31 -31.50
N PHE A 36 -8.20 52.00 -31.80
CA PHE A 36 -9.05 51.13 -30.99
C PHE A 36 -8.58 49.66 -31.03
N GLU A 37 -8.29 49.13 -32.21
CA GLU A 37 -7.91 47.72 -32.37
C GLU A 37 -6.56 47.38 -31.73
N LYS A 38 -5.60 48.32 -31.68
CA LYS A 38 -4.31 48.15 -30.98
C LYS A 38 -4.46 47.93 -29.47
N ARG A 39 -5.61 48.26 -28.88
CA ARG A 39 -5.87 48.11 -27.44
C ARG A 39 -6.47 46.76 -27.08
N LEU A 40 -6.87 45.98 -28.08
CA LEU A 40 -7.40 44.63 -27.88
C LEU A 40 -6.26 43.60 -27.81
N PRO A 41 -6.38 42.57 -26.94
CA PRO A 41 -7.38 42.43 -25.88
C PRO A 41 -7.15 43.44 -24.75
N PHE A 42 -8.22 43.93 -24.10
CA PHE A 42 -8.10 44.86 -22.98
C PHE A 42 -7.30 44.23 -21.85
N LYS A 43 -6.31 44.96 -21.32
CA LYS A 43 -5.41 44.46 -20.28
C LYS A 43 -5.92 44.83 -18.89
N ARG A 44 -5.90 43.88 -17.96
CA ARG A 44 -6.32 44.09 -16.56
C ARG A 44 -7.75 44.66 -16.42
N ALA A 45 -8.67 44.17 -17.25
CA ALA A 45 -10.08 44.52 -17.18
C ALA A 45 -10.66 44.21 -15.80
N CYS A 46 -11.28 45.18 -15.15
CA CYS A 46 -11.99 44.98 -13.89
C CYS A 46 -13.48 44.76 -14.21
N LEU A 47 -14.00 43.58 -13.92
CA LEU A 47 -15.40 43.19 -14.10
C LEU A 47 -16.00 42.79 -12.76
N ASN A 48 -17.33 42.64 -12.68
CA ASN A 48 -17.97 42.11 -11.49
C ASN A 48 -18.29 40.63 -11.73
N ASN A 49 -18.02 39.78 -10.73
CA ASN A 49 -18.48 38.40 -10.76
C ASN A 49 -19.98 38.30 -10.44
N LYS A 50 -20.52 37.08 -10.44
CA LYS A 50 -21.92 36.83 -10.12
C LYS A 50 -22.35 37.40 -8.76
N THR A 51 -21.46 37.36 -7.76
CA THR A 51 -21.71 37.89 -6.40
C THR A 51 -21.43 39.39 -6.26
N ARG A 52 -21.30 40.13 -7.38
CA ARG A 52 -21.01 41.58 -7.44
C ARG A 52 -19.64 41.99 -6.86
N ASN A 53 -18.74 41.04 -6.68
CA ASN A 53 -17.36 41.32 -6.28
C ASN A 53 -16.51 41.66 -7.52
N PRO A 54 -15.61 42.66 -7.43
CA PRO A 54 -14.72 43.01 -8.52
C PRO A 54 -13.66 41.92 -8.75
N VAL A 55 -13.47 41.52 -10.01
CA VAL A 55 -12.49 40.53 -10.48
C VAL A 55 -11.67 41.14 -11.60
N PHE A 56 -10.35 40.93 -11.54
CA PHE A 56 -9.42 41.38 -12.57
C PHE A 56 -9.17 40.26 -13.58
N VAL A 57 -9.43 40.57 -14.85
CA VAL A 57 -9.16 39.69 -15.99
C VAL A 57 -7.92 40.21 -16.71
N GLU A 58 -6.89 39.37 -16.85
CA GLU A 58 -5.60 39.79 -17.42
C GLU A 58 -5.72 40.26 -18.87
N LYS A 59 -6.47 39.52 -19.69
CA LYS A 59 -6.72 39.80 -21.10
C LYS A 59 -8.19 39.52 -21.40
N LEU A 60 -8.92 40.57 -21.78
CA LEU A 60 -10.32 40.48 -22.18
C LEU A 60 -10.44 40.63 -23.71
N PRO A 61 -10.76 39.55 -24.44
CA PRO A 61 -10.96 39.63 -25.88
C PRO A 61 -12.28 40.35 -26.19
N ALA A 62 -12.22 41.24 -27.18
CA ALA A 62 -13.40 41.92 -27.71
C ALA A 62 -13.18 42.25 -29.19
N GLU A 63 -14.25 42.60 -29.89
CA GLU A 63 -14.25 43.02 -31.29
C GLU A 63 -15.10 44.28 -31.45
N PHE A 64 -14.59 45.25 -32.21
CA PHE A 64 -15.34 46.43 -32.62
C PHE A 64 -16.00 46.21 -33.98
N ILE A 65 -17.32 46.36 -34.05
CA ILE A 65 -18.09 46.17 -35.28
C ILE A 65 -19.01 47.37 -35.51
N LEU A 66 -19.18 47.79 -36.76
CA LEU A 66 -20.08 48.89 -37.09
C LEU A 66 -21.54 48.48 -36.84
N THR A 67 -22.39 49.40 -36.41
CA THR A 67 -23.84 49.16 -36.26
C THR A 67 -24.53 48.80 -37.59
N THR A 68 -23.87 49.08 -38.72
CA THR A 68 -24.30 48.69 -40.07
C THR A 68 -23.93 47.24 -40.44
N ASP A 69 -23.19 46.52 -39.61
CA ASP A 69 -22.81 45.12 -39.85
C ASP A 69 -24.05 44.22 -39.88
N SER A 70 -24.10 43.29 -40.84
CA SER A 70 -25.19 42.32 -40.99
C SER A 70 -25.42 41.48 -39.74
N ARG A 71 -24.37 41.21 -38.94
CA ARG A 71 -24.44 40.46 -37.68
C ARG A 71 -25.32 41.14 -36.62
N LEU A 72 -25.53 42.45 -36.72
CA LEU A 72 -26.39 43.23 -35.82
C LEU A 72 -27.79 43.52 -36.39
N ARG A 73 -28.03 43.27 -37.69
CA ARG A 73 -29.25 43.70 -38.41
C ARG A 73 -30.40 42.68 -38.41
N SER A 74 -30.14 41.39 -38.22
CA SER A 74 -31.19 40.35 -38.22
C SER A 74 -31.69 40.06 -36.80
N ARG A 75 -32.82 40.65 -36.35
CA ARG A 75 -33.35 40.35 -35.01
C ARG A 75 -34.87 40.21 -34.98
N PHE A 76 -35.33 39.03 -34.54
CA PHE A 76 -36.72 38.75 -34.23
C PHE A 76 -37.05 39.17 -32.79
N PRO A 77 -38.17 39.86 -32.53
CA PRO A 77 -38.49 40.40 -31.19
C PRO A 77 -38.62 39.37 -30.05
N GLN A 78 -38.87 38.08 -30.35
CA GLN A 78 -39.02 37.03 -29.33
C GLN A 78 -37.72 36.32 -28.94
N GLU A 79 -36.65 36.44 -29.74
CA GLU A 79 -35.36 35.78 -29.50
C GLU A 79 -34.42 36.58 -28.58
N GLN A 80 -34.79 37.83 -28.26
CA GLN A 80 -33.94 38.79 -27.53
C GLN A 80 -33.61 38.36 -26.09
N SER A 81 -34.51 37.63 -25.43
CA SER A 81 -34.36 37.24 -24.03
C SER A 81 -33.40 36.07 -23.81
N LEU A 82 -33.51 34.98 -24.59
CA LEU A 82 -32.68 33.78 -24.39
C LEU A 82 -31.22 34.01 -24.80
N PHE A 83 -31.00 34.74 -25.90
CA PHE A 83 -29.69 34.92 -26.50
C PHE A 83 -29.12 36.33 -26.26
N TRP A 84 -29.52 36.97 -25.17
CA TRP A 84 -29.12 38.35 -24.86
C TRP A 84 -27.60 38.54 -24.76
N PHE A 85 -26.83 37.49 -24.46
CA PHE A 85 -25.36 37.51 -24.48
C PHE A 85 -24.76 37.93 -25.85
N ARG A 86 -25.47 37.74 -26.96
CA ARG A 86 -25.00 38.11 -28.32
C ARG A 86 -25.06 39.62 -28.60
N GLU A 87 -25.83 40.34 -27.81
CA GLU A 87 -26.00 41.78 -27.98
C GLU A 87 -24.69 42.53 -27.69
N PRO A 88 -24.41 43.65 -28.37
CA PRO A 88 -23.24 44.48 -28.05
C PRO A 88 -23.19 44.87 -26.57
N TYR A 89 -22.01 44.78 -25.96
CA TYR A 89 -21.80 45.10 -24.55
C TYR A 89 -21.58 46.60 -24.30
N ALA A 90 -21.17 47.31 -25.34
CA ALA A 90 -21.09 48.76 -25.36
C ALA A 90 -21.36 49.27 -26.78
N THR A 91 -21.88 50.49 -26.90
CA THR A 91 -22.03 51.22 -28.16
C THR A 91 -21.19 52.48 -28.12
N VAL A 92 -20.12 52.52 -28.90
CA VAL A 92 -19.24 53.69 -29.07
C VAL A 92 -19.79 54.57 -30.18
N VAL A 93 -20.22 55.78 -29.84
CA VAL A 93 -20.76 56.75 -30.80
C VAL A 93 -19.67 57.73 -31.18
N LEU A 94 -19.22 57.69 -32.43
CA LEU A 94 -18.17 58.58 -32.94
C LEU A 94 -18.81 59.83 -33.55
N VAL A 95 -18.39 60.99 -33.06
CA VAL A 95 -18.90 62.28 -33.54
C VAL A 95 -17.77 63.28 -33.71
N THR A 96 -17.92 64.19 -34.67
CA THR A 96 -17.10 65.40 -34.77
C THR A 96 -18.03 66.59 -35.01
N CYS A 97 -17.61 67.77 -34.55
CA CYS A 97 -18.36 69.00 -34.79
C CYS A 97 -17.42 70.18 -34.60
N GLU A 98 -17.45 71.12 -35.53
CA GLU A 98 -16.53 72.26 -35.56
C GLU A 98 -17.13 73.52 -34.95
N ASP A 99 -18.46 73.63 -34.94
CA ASP A 99 -19.20 74.82 -34.49
C ASP A 99 -20.32 74.53 -33.46
N LEU A 100 -20.58 75.51 -32.58
CA LEU A 100 -21.59 75.39 -31.52
C LEU A 100 -23.04 75.43 -32.03
N ASP A 101 -23.32 76.11 -33.14
CA ASP A 101 -24.66 76.20 -33.69
C ASP A 101 -25.00 74.92 -34.48
N GLU A 102 -24.03 74.34 -35.19
CA GLU A 102 -24.14 72.99 -35.76
C GLU A 102 -24.41 71.93 -34.67
N PHE A 103 -23.67 72.01 -33.55
CA PHE A 103 -23.91 71.11 -32.41
C PHE A 103 -25.36 71.17 -31.91
N LYS A 104 -25.90 72.39 -31.70
CA LYS A 104 -27.25 72.57 -31.15
C LYS A 104 -28.35 72.17 -32.12
N THR A 105 -28.18 72.45 -33.42
CA THR A 105 -29.24 72.31 -34.43
C THR A 105 -29.26 70.94 -35.09
N ILE A 106 -28.11 70.30 -35.29
CA ILE A 106 -27.98 69.05 -36.05
C ILE A 106 -27.50 67.90 -35.17
N LEU A 107 -26.31 68.03 -34.56
CA LEU A 107 -25.68 66.90 -33.88
C LEU A 107 -26.43 66.49 -32.61
N LYS A 108 -26.85 67.45 -31.78
CA LYS A 108 -27.55 67.18 -30.52
C LYS A 108 -28.90 66.46 -30.71
N PRO A 109 -29.81 66.89 -31.62
CA PRO A 109 -31.03 66.14 -31.91
C PRO A 109 -30.75 64.71 -32.39
N ARG A 110 -29.76 64.53 -33.27
CA ARG A 110 -29.37 63.20 -33.78
C ARG A 110 -28.82 62.29 -32.69
N LEU A 111 -27.94 62.81 -31.83
CA LEU A 111 -27.42 62.08 -30.68
C LEU A 111 -28.54 61.66 -29.72
N LYS A 112 -29.48 62.56 -29.40
CA LYS A 112 -30.64 62.22 -28.57
C LYS A 112 -31.48 61.07 -29.12
N LEU A 113 -31.60 60.96 -30.45
CA LEU A 113 -32.30 59.85 -31.10
C LEU A 113 -31.53 58.53 -30.96
N ILE A 114 -30.19 58.57 -31.10
CA ILE A 114 -29.33 57.39 -30.98
C ILE A 114 -29.30 56.87 -29.54
N VAL A 115 -29.22 57.77 -28.56
CA VAL A 115 -29.10 57.42 -27.13
C VAL A 115 -30.44 57.23 -26.41
N GLN A 116 -31.57 57.29 -27.14
CA GLN A 116 -32.92 57.15 -26.59
C GLN A 116 -33.24 55.73 -26.11
N ASN A 117 -32.51 54.72 -26.56
CA ASN A 117 -32.72 53.34 -26.16
C ASN A 117 -31.99 53.02 -24.84
N ASP A 118 -32.74 52.99 -23.74
CA ASP A 118 -32.22 52.71 -22.39
C ASP A 118 -31.66 51.28 -22.19
N GLU A 119 -32.00 50.35 -23.09
CA GLU A 119 -31.50 48.97 -23.05
C GLU A 119 -30.05 48.86 -23.54
N ARG A 120 -29.57 49.83 -24.34
CA ARG A 120 -28.18 49.84 -24.84
C ARG A 120 -27.31 50.67 -23.92
N GLU A 121 -26.18 50.09 -23.53
CA GLU A 121 -25.13 50.85 -22.86
C GLU A 121 -24.27 51.56 -23.91
N TRP A 122 -24.21 52.89 -23.84
CA TRP A 122 -23.59 53.74 -24.85
C TRP A 122 -22.59 54.72 -24.26
N PHE A 123 -21.69 55.19 -25.12
CA PHE A 123 -20.64 56.14 -24.77
C PHE A 123 -20.22 56.94 -26.01
N ILE A 124 -20.02 58.25 -25.87
CA ILE A 124 -19.77 59.18 -26.97
C ILE A 124 -18.29 59.59 -27.01
N VAL A 125 -17.65 59.37 -28.15
CA VAL A 125 -16.28 59.85 -28.42
C VAL A 125 -16.36 61.04 -29.36
N PHE A 126 -16.01 62.20 -28.82
CA PHE A 126 -15.86 63.41 -29.60
C PHE A 126 -14.46 63.45 -30.22
N VAL A 127 -14.39 63.25 -31.53
CA VAL A 127 -13.16 63.23 -32.30
C VAL A 127 -12.87 64.64 -32.81
N SER A 128 -11.82 65.24 -32.29
CA SER A 128 -11.36 66.58 -32.64
C SER A 128 -10.37 66.51 -33.80
N LYS A 129 -10.74 67.13 -34.93
CA LYS A 129 -9.89 67.28 -36.13
C LYS A 129 -8.99 68.53 -36.08
N ALA A 130 -9.04 69.30 -34.99
CA ALA A 130 -8.29 70.55 -34.87
C ALA A 130 -6.78 70.27 -34.89
N GLN A 131 -6.07 70.94 -35.80
CA GLN A 131 -4.61 70.83 -35.87
C GLN A 131 -3.96 71.61 -34.72
N PRO A 132 -2.81 71.16 -34.17
CA PRO A 132 -2.21 71.76 -32.97
C PRO A 132 -1.78 73.22 -33.15
N HIS A 133 -1.58 73.66 -34.39
CA HIS A 133 -1.17 75.01 -34.76
C HIS A 133 -2.36 75.97 -34.97
N ASN A 134 -3.61 75.49 -34.86
CA ASN A 134 -4.81 76.32 -34.97
C ASN A 134 -5.49 76.49 -33.58
N ASP A 135 -5.07 77.53 -32.87
CA ASP A 135 -5.56 77.86 -31.52
C ASP A 135 -7.07 78.17 -31.48
N GLN A 136 -7.63 78.77 -32.55
CA GLN A 136 -9.04 79.13 -32.61
C GLN A 136 -9.93 77.88 -32.77
N ALA A 137 -9.56 76.97 -33.68
CA ALA A 137 -10.24 75.70 -33.85
C ALA A 137 -10.16 74.82 -32.60
N THR A 138 -9.01 74.82 -31.92
CA THR A 138 -8.82 74.07 -30.66
C THR A 138 -9.70 74.62 -29.52
N LYS A 139 -9.84 75.95 -29.41
CA LYS A 139 -10.74 76.59 -28.42
C LYS A 139 -12.21 76.30 -28.70
N LEU A 140 -12.63 76.32 -29.97
CA LEU A 140 -14.00 75.99 -30.37
C LEU A 140 -14.33 74.51 -30.11
N SER A 141 -13.46 73.60 -30.52
CA SER A 141 -13.55 72.15 -30.23
C SER A 141 -13.69 71.87 -28.72
N LYS A 142 -12.90 72.54 -27.87
CA LYS A 142 -13.03 72.44 -26.40
C LYS A 142 -14.38 72.94 -25.87
N LYS A 143 -14.91 74.05 -26.41
CA LYS A 143 -16.23 74.58 -26.01
C LYS A 143 -17.38 73.65 -26.41
N VAL A 144 -17.32 73.08 -27.61
CA VAL A 144 -18.31 72.11 -28.10
C VAL A 144 -18.27 70.85 -27.23
N TYR A 145 -17.07 70.31 -26.95
CA TYR A 145 -16.92 69.15 -26.06
C TYR A 145 -17.48 69.42 -24.65
N ALA A 146 -17.15 70.55 -24.03
CA ALA A 146 -17.67 70.90 -22.71
C ALA A 146 -19.21 70.97 -22.69
N LYS A 147 -19.83 71.45 -23.78
CA LYS A 147 -21.28 71.49 -23.90
C LYS A 147 -21.89 70.09 -24.10
N LEU A 148 -21.24 69.25 -24.90
CA LEU A 148 -21.61 67.85 -25.12
C LEU A 148 -21.53 67.04 -23.81
N GLU A 149 -20.47 67.24 -23.01
CA GLU A 149 -20.30 66.58 -21.72
C GLU A 149 -21.42 66.95 -20.75
N VAL A 150 -21.77 68.24 -20.64
CA VAL A 150 -22.89 68.70 -19.79
C VAL A 150 -24.25 68.15 -20.24
N ASP A 151 -24.46 68.00 -21.56
CA ASP A 151 -25.76 67.57 -22.10
C ASP A 151 -25.98 66.05 -22.03
N PHE A 152 -24.92 65.24 -21.99
CA PHE A 152 -25.00 63.77 -22.10
C PHE A 152 -24.34 62.99 -20.94
N SER A 153 -23.49 63.62 -20.11
CA SER A 153 -22.94 63.01 -18.89
C SER A 153 -23.72 63.42 -17.64
N SER A 154 -23.57 62.65 -16.57
CA SER A 154 -24.18 62.92 -15.26
C SER A 154 -23.17 62.78 -14.14
N LYS A 155 -23.48 63.28 -12.93
CA LYS A 155 -22.62 63.14 -11.74
C LYS A 155 -22.29 61.68 -11.37
N LYS A 156 -23.09 60.72 -11.84
CA LYS A 156 -22.94 59.28 -11.55
C LYS A 156 -22.36 58.49 -12.72
N ARG A 157 -22.35 59.04 -13.94
CA ARG A 157 -21.93 58.34 -15.16
C ARG A 157 -21.33 59.35 -16.13
N GLU A 158 -20.03 59.21 -16.39
CA GLU A 158 -19.36 59.97 -17.44
C GLU A 158 -19.50 59.25 -18.78
N ARG A 159 -20.21 59.87 -19.71
CA ARG A 159 -20.63 59.25 -20.98
C ARG A 159 -19.91 59.81 -22.19
N CYS A 160 -18.98 60.74 -21.99
CA CYS A 160 -18.29 61.47 -23.05
C CYS A 160 -16.78 61.40 -22.84
N CYS A 161 -16.01 61.33 -23.93
CA CYS A 161 -14.56 61.52 -23.95
C CYS A 161 -14.13 62.25 -25.22
N LYS A 162 -13.01 62.95 -25.15
CA LYS A 162 -12.43 63.71 -26.26
C LYS A 162 -11.20 62.99 -26.80
N LEU A 163 -11.21 62.69 -28.10
CA LEU A 163 -10.08 62.13 -28.84
C LEU A 163 -9.50 63.17 -29.80
N ASP A 164 -8.29 63.64 -29.55
CA ASP A 164 -7.57 64.57 -30.44
C ASP A 164 -6.69 63.77 -31.43
N ILE A 165 -7.01 63.79 -32.72
CA ILE A 165 -6.29 62.99 -33.75
C ILE A 165 -4.83 63.43 -33.90
N TYR A 166 -4.55 64.72 -33.72
CA TYR A 166 -3.22 65.33 -33.91
C TYR A 166 -2.55 65.75 -32.59
N GLY A 167 -3.14 65.41 -31.44
CA GLY A 167 -2.65 65.79 -30.11
C GLY A 167 -1.75 64.73 -29.44
N PRO A 168 -1.07 65.06 -28.33
CA PRO A 168 -0.25 64.09 -27.60
C PRO A 168 -1.11 62.97 -26.98
N GLU A 169 -0.71 61.72 -27.19
CA GLU A 169 -1.52 60.52 -26.91
C GLU A 169 -1.57 60.07 -25.44
N ALA A 170 -0.78 60.68 -24.54
CA ALA A 170 -0.27 59.99 -23.35
C ALA A 170 -1.34 59.43 -22.37
N ASN A 171 -2.52 60.05 -22.23
CA ASN A 171 -3.53 59.64 -21.23
C ASN A 171 -4.96 59.48 -21.79
N VAL A 172 -5.22 59.83 -23.06
CA VAL A 172 -6.59 59.83 -23.62
C VAL A 172 -7.11 58.41 -23.83
N TRP A 173 -6.23 57.51 -24.26
CA TRP A 173 -6.58 56.11 -24.50
C TRP A 173 -6.91 55.36 -23.21
N GLU A 174 -6.24 55.67 -22.09
CA GLU A 174 -6.55 55.06 -20.80
C GLU A 174 -7.94 55.47 -20.28
N ASP A 175 -8.29 56.75 -20.42
CA ASP A 175 -9.63 57.26 -20.08
C ASP A 175 -10.72 56.62 -20.98
N LEU A 176 -10.45 56.54 -22.28
CA LEU A 176 -11.33 55.89 -23.25
C LEU A 176 -11.56 54.41 -22.92
N GLU A 177 -10.48 53.67 -22.67
CA GLU A 177 -10.55 52.26 -22.26
C GLU A 177 -11.35 52.11 -20.96
N SER A 178 -11.10 52.97 -19.95
CA SER A 178 -11.83 52.96 -18.68
C SER A 178 -13.35 53.13 -18.87
N LYS A 179 -13.77 54.06 -19.72
CA LYS A 179 -15.21 54.31 -19.99
C LYS A 179 -15.86 53.19 -20.81
N ILE A 180 -15.14 52.61 -21.77
CA ILE A 180 -15.60 51.41 -22.48
C ILE A 180 -15.77 50.25 -21.49
N MET A 181 -14.79 50.05 -20.61
CA MET A 181 -14.85 49.01 -19.57
C MET A 181 -15.99 49.23 -18.57
N GLU A 182 -16.30 50.46 -18.19
CA GLU A 182 -17.46 50.78 -17.37
C GLU A 182 -18.77 50.39 -18.07
N CYS A 183 -18.89 50.69 -19.37
CA CYS A 183 -20.05 50.29 -20.17
C CYS A 183 -20.20 48.76 -20.22
N ILE A 184 -19.12 48.04 -20.54
CA ILE A 184 -19.12 46.58 -20.59
C ILE A 184 -19.55 46.00 -19.24
N ARG A 185 -19.00 46.52 -18.13
CA ARG A 185 -19.33 46.09 -16.77
C ARG A 185 -20.80 46.30 -16.44
N ASN A 186 -21.33 47.51 -16.68
CA ASN A 186 -22.73 47.83 -16.42
C ASN A 186 -23.69 46.96 -17.24
N MET A 187 -23.37 46.69 -18.51
CA MET A 187 -24.19 45.83 -19.35
C MET A 187 -24.12 44.38 -18.88
N LEU A 188 -22.92 43.85 -18.62
CA LEU A 188 -22.72 42.51 -18.08
C LEU A 188 -23.52 42.32 -16.79
N ASP A 189 -23.46 43.28 -15.87
CA ASP A 189 -24.18 43.29 -14.59
C ASP A 189 -25.70 43.23 -14.72
N ARG A 190 -26.26 43.88 -15.75
CA ARG A 190 -27.69 43.82 -16.07
C ARG A 190 -28.07 42.48 -16.69
N ARG A 191 -27.23 41.92 -17.56
CA ARG A 191 -27.48 40.61 -18.19
C ARG A 191 -27.40 39.47 -17.19
N ILE A 192 -26.41 39.48 -16.30
CA ILE A 192 -26.31 38.50 -15.21
C ILE A 192 -27.59 38.50 -14.39
N GLN A 193 -28.06 39.69 -13.96
CA GLN A 193 -29.30 39.80 -13.19
C GLN A 193 -30.50 39.21 -13.93
N PHE A 194 -30.65 39.54 -15.20
CA PHE A 194 -31.74 39.03 -16.02
C PHE A 194 -31.72 37.50 -16.13
N TYR A 195 -30.56 36.91 -16.45
CA TYR A 195 -30.44 35.46 -16.55
C TYR A 195 -30.72 34.78 -15.20
N ASP A 196 -30.18 35.32 -14.10
CA ASP A 196 -30.43 34.80 -12.76
C ASP A 196 -31.92 34.85 -12.38
N ASP A 197 -32.61 35.96 -12.68
CA ASP A 197 -34.04 36.10 -12.39
C ASP A 197 -34.88 35.08 -13.18
N GLU A 198 -34.57 34.85 -14.47
CA GLU A 198 -35.25 33.87 -15.30
C GLU A 198 -34.95 32.42 -14.88
N ILE A 199 -33.69 32.12 -14.55
CA ILE A 199 -33.26 30.83 -14.02
C ILE A 199 -33.96 30.55 -12.68
N HIS A 200 -34.07 31.55 -11.81
CA HIS A 200 -34.74 31.43 -10.53
C HIS A 200 -36.23 31.09 -10.70
N LYS A 201 -36.94 31.82 -11.57
CA LYS A 201 -38.35 31.54 -11.90
C LYS A 201 -38.56 30.11 -12.40
N LEU A 202 -37.69 29.61 -13.30
CA LEU A 202 -37.78 28.23 -13.78
C LEU A 202 -37.39 27.21 -12.69
N SER A 203 -36.44 27.54 -11.83
CA SER A 203 -36.00 26.66 -10.75
C SER A 203 -37.08 26.47 -9.68
N GLU A 204 -37.88 27.50 -9.37
CA GLU A 204 -39.03 27.37 -8.45
C GLU A 204 -40.09 26.41 -8.99
N GLN A 205 -40.20 26.33 -10.31
CA GLN A 205 -41.16 25.46 -11.00
C GLN A 205 -40.62 24.04 -11.22
N ARG A 206 -39.40 23.69 -10.74
CA ARG A 206 -38.67 22.46 -11.13
C ARG A 206 -39.39 21.13 -10.86
N PHE A 207 -40.34 21.11 -9.93
CA PHE A 207 -41.15 19.92 -9.62
C PHE A 207 -42.56 19.97 -10.23
N MET A 208 -42.87 21.01 -11.01
CA MET A 208 -44.16 21.17 -11.67
C MET A 208 -44.19 20.46 -13.03
N PRO A 209 -45.32 19.87 -13.45
CA PRO A 209 -45.41 19.15 -14.73
C PRO A 209 -45.18 20.02 -15.98
N VAL A 210 -45.37 21.34 -15.85
CA VAL A 210 -45.20 22.32 -16.94
C VAL A 210 -43.71 22.67 -17.15
N TRP A 211 -42.84 22.27 -16.22
CA TRP A 211 -41.43 22.60 -16.27
C TRP A 211 -40.72 21.86 -17.41
N ASN A 212 -39.91 22.61 -18.15
CA ASN A 212 -39.12 22.09 -19.26
C ASN A 212 -37.63 22.30 -18.97
N PHE A 213 -36.91 21.20 -18.78
CA PHE A 213 -35.48 21.23 -18.45
C PHE A 213 -34.63 21.83 -19.59
N CYS A 214 -35.00 21.65 -20.86
CA CYS A 214 -34.24 22.22 -21.97
C CYS A 214 -34.28 23.76 -21.99
N ASN A 215 -35.40 24.38 -21.59
CA ASN A 215 -35.47 25.84 -21.42
C ASN A 215 -34.56 26.31 -20.28
N PHE A 216 -34.58 25.59 -19.15
CA PHE A 216 -33.68 25.86 -18.02
C PHE A 216 -32.20 25.70 -18.43
N PHE A 217 -31.88 24.63 -19.16
CA PHE A 217 -30.56 24.36 -19.71
C PHE A 217 -30.09 25.51 -20.61
N ILE A 218 -30.88 25.95 -21.60
CA ILE A 218 -30.46 27.03 -22.52
C ILE A 218 -30.12 28.31 -21.76
N LEU A 219 -30.88 28.67 -20.73
CA LEU A 219 -30.59 29.86 -19.92
C LEU A 219 -29.30 29.70 -19.10
N LYS A 220 -29.13 28.58 -18.40
CA LYS A 220 -27.92 28.26 -17.64
C LYS A 220 -26.68 28.21 -18.54
N GLU A 221 -26.79 27.53 -19.67
CA GLU A 221 -25.73 27.42 -20.68
C GLU A 221 -25.40 28.79 -21.29
N SER A 222 -26.39 29.64 -21.54
CA SER A 222 -26.17 31.02 -22.02
C SER A 222 -25.44 31.88 -21.00
N LEU A 223 -25.79 31.76 -19.70
CA LEU A 223 -25.11 32.44 -18.61
C LEU A 223 -23.66 31.94 -18.44
N ALA A 224 -23.45 30.61 -18.44
CA ALA A 224 -22.14 30.00 -18.36
C ALA A 224 -21.25 30.41 -19.55
N PHE A 225 -21.80 30.43 -20.75
CA PHE A 225 -21.10 30.86 -21.96
C PHE A 225 -20.76 32.34 -21.92
N MET A 226 -21.67 33.19 -21.43
CA MET A 226 -21.38 34.62 -21.22
C MET A 226 -20.20 34.82 -20.26
N PHE A 227 -20.15 34.06 -19.14
CA PHE A 227 -19.00 34.07 -18.24
C PHE A 227 -17.72 33.56 -18.93
N GLU A 228 -17.82 32.56 -19.81
CA GLU A 228 -16.68 32.08 -20.60
C GLU A 228 -16.13 33.17 -21.53
N MET A 229 -16.99 33.91 -22.24
CA MET A 229 -16.61 34.99 -23.17
C MET A 229 -15.87 36.14 -22.47
N VAL A 230 -16.23 36.44 -21.22
CA VAL A 230 -15.56 37.48 -20.41
C VAL A 230 -14.36 36.95 -19.61
N HIS A 231 -13.98 35.69 -19.80
CA HIS A 231 -12.94 34.99 -19.06
C HIS A 231 -13.16 34.87 -17.54
N LEU A 232 -14.42 34.97 -17.08
CA LEU A 232 -14.80 34.65 -15.70
C LEU A 232 -15.03 33.13 -15.57
N HIS A 233 -13.96 32.35 -15.77
CA HIS A 233 -14.02 30.89 -15.86
C HIS A 233 -14.49 30.22 -14.57
N GLU A 234 -14.24 30.81 -13.40
CA GLU A 234 -14.76 30.34 -12.11
C GLU A 234 -16.29 30.41 -12.03
N ASP A 235 -16.88 31.53 -12.43
CA ASP A 235 -18.34 31.69 -12.41
C ASP A 235 -18.99 30.77 -13.45
N SER A 236 -18.38 30.66 -14.64
CA SER A 236 -18.81 29.72 -15.69
C SER A 236 -18.81 28.26 -15.18
N LEU A 237 -17.75 27.84 -14.48
CA LEU A 237 -17.62 26.49 -13.93
C LEU A 237 -18.73 26.19 -12.91
N ARG A 238 -19.04 27.14 -12.02
CA ARG A 238 -20.12 26.99 -11.03
C ARG A 238 -21.48 26.79 -11.69
N GLU A 239 -21.77 27.49 -12.80
CA GLU A 239 -23.03 27.28 -13.53
C GLU A 239 -23.16 25.86 -14.08
N TYR A 240 -22.06 25.27 -14.59
CA TYR A 240 -22.06 23.88 -15.03
C TYR A 240 -22.18 22.88 -13.88
N ASP A 241 -21.54 23.14 -12.73
CA ASP A 241 -21.67 22.32 -11.53
C ASP A 241 -23.12 22.32 -11.00
N GLU A 242 -23.76 23.49 -10.93
CA GLU A 242 -25.17 23.62 -10.54
C GLU A 242 -26.12 22.93 -11.54
N LEU A 243 -25.82 23.04 -12.84
CA LEU A 243 -26.61 22.41 -13.91
C LEU A 243 -26.54 20.88 -13.84
N GLU A 244 -25.36 20.32 -13.56
CA GLU A 244 -25.17 18.88 -13.37
C GLU A 244 -25.95 18.36 -12.17
N LEU A 245 -25.86 19.06 -11.03
CA LEU A 245 -26.62 18.73 -9.81
C LEU A 245 -28.13 18.79 -10.05
N CYS A 246 -28.60 19.86 -10.71
CA CYS A 246 -30.00 20.02 -11.05
C CYS A 246 -30.51 18.87 -11.94
N TYR A 247 -29.75 18.48 -12.95
CA TYR A 247 -30.10 17.37 -13.84
C TYR A 247 -30.25 16.05 -13.08
N LEU A 248 -29.28 15.73 -12.21
CA LEU A 248 -29.31 14.50 -11.41
C LEU A 248 -30.49 14.45 -10.44
N GLU A 249 -30.80 15.56 -9.76
CA GLU A 249 -31.89 15.63 -8.78
C GLU A 249 -33.29 15.59 -9.42
N THR A 250 -33.46 16.30 -10.54
CA THR A 250 -34.80 16.60 -11.09
C THR A 250 -35.17 15.74 -12.29
N VAL A 251 -34.21 15.41 -13.16
CA VAL A 251 -34.51 14.73 -14.43
C VAL A 251 -34.33 13.23 -14.29
N ASN A 252 -33.26 12.79 -13.60
CA ASN A 252 -32.94 11.37 -13.45
C ASN A 252 -33.92 10.64 -12.49
N MET A 253 -34.47 11.34 -11.49
CA MET A 253 -35.40 10.77 -10.50
C MET A 253 -36.84 10.55 -11.03
N THR A 254 -37.20 11.05 -12.21
CA THR A 254 -38.61 11.11 -12.65
C THR A 254 -39.22 9.79 -13.14
N GLY A 255 -38.49 8.67 -13.10
CA GLY A 255 -39.04 7.32 -13.31
C GLY A 255 -39.63 7.02 -14.69
N LYS A 256 -39.63 7.99 -15.62
CA LYS A 256 -40.00 7.76 -17.03
C LYS A 256 -38.84 7.04 -17.70
N GLN A 257 -39.11 5.90 -18.33
CA GLN A 257 -38.15 5.22 -19.20
C GLN A 257 -37.82 6.17 -20.36
N LYS A 258 -36.63 6.77 -20.32
CA LYS A 258 -36.10 7.63 -21.38
C LYS A 258 -35.03 6.86 -22.15
N ASP A 259 -34.81 7.26 -23.40
CA ASP A 259 -33.64 6.78 -24.12
C ASP A 259 -32.37 7.25 -23.42
N PHE A 260 -31.49 6.29 -23.12
CA PHE A 260 -30.22 6.57 -22.46
C PHE A 260 -29.20 7.15 -23.45
N GLY A 261 -29.27 6.79 -24.75
CA GLY A 261 -28.26 7.13 -25.76
C GLY A 261 -27.09 6.15 -25.80
N GLY A 262 -26.00 6.52 -26.50
CA GLY A 262 -24.79 5.70 -26.60
C GLY A 262 -24.85 4.53 -27.59
N MET A 263 -25.78 4.62 -28.56
CA MET A 263 -26.02 3.61 -29.59
C MET A 263 -25.47 4.01 -30.96
N ASP A 264 -24.98 5.24 -31.12
CA ASP A 264 -24.46 5.71 -32.39
C ASP A 264 -23.04 5.18 -32.59
N HIS A 265 -22.65 4.92 -33.84
CA HIS A 265 -21.28 4.49 -34.16
C HIS A 265 -20.28 5.57 -33.71
N GLY A 266 -19.24 5.18 -32.96
CA GLY A 266 -18.26 6.09 -32.37
C GLY A 266 -18.54 6.50 -30.92
N ASP A 267 -19.71 6.17 -30.36
CA ASP A 267 -20.02 6.48 -28.95
C ASP A 267 -19.16 5.70 -27.95
N ASP A 268 -18.51 4.63 -28.40
CA ASP A 268 -17.55 3.85 -27.62
C ASP A 268 -16.30 4.67 -27.25
N GLN A 269 -16.03 5.75 -28.01
CA GLN A 269 -15.00 6.73 -27.70
C GLN A 269 -15.58 7.81 -26.78
N ALA A 270 -15.11 7.83 -25.54
CA ALA A 270 -15.61 8.76 -24.53
C ALA A 270 -15.39 10.23 -24.92
N ALA A 271 -16.48 11.00 -24.96
CA ALA A 271 -16.48 12.42 -25.30
C ALA A 271 -16.23 13.33 -24.07
N VAL A 272 -15.56 12.81 -23.04
CA VAL A 272 -15.37 13.48 -21.73
C VAL A 272 -14.53 14.76 -21.78
N LEU A 273 -13.88 15.05 -22.90
CA LEU A 273 -13.04 16.23 -23.10
C LEU A 273 -13.44 17.06 -24.33
N ASN A 274 -14.46 16.62 -25.09
CA ASN A 274 -14.90 17.29 -26.30
C ASN A 274 -16.39 17.68 -26.20
N PRO A 275 -16.71 18.90 -25.74
CA PRO A 275 -18.09 19.38 -25.67
C PRO A 275 -18.77 19.47 -27.05
N GLY A 276 -17.97 19.54 -28.12
CA GLY A 276 -18.46 19.64 -29.50
C GLY A 276 -18.65 18.30 -30.21
N ASN A 277 -18.54 17.16 -29.50
CA ASN A 277 -18.56 15.84 -30.13
C ASN A 277 -19.85 15.58 -30.93
N LYS A 278 -21.01 15.89 -30.34
CA LYS A 278 -22.31 15.84 -31.01
C LYS A 278 -23.02 17.18 -30.89
N PRO A 279 -23.77 17.61 -31.93
CA PRO A 279 -24.59 18.81 -31.84
C PRO A 279 -25.70 18.65 -30.80
N LEU A 280 -26.02 19.73 -30.07
CA LEU A 280 -27.03 19.74 -29.00
C LEU A 280 -28.41 19.26 -29.49
N THR A 281 -28.72 19.49 -30.77
CA THR A 281 -29.96 19.00 -31.40
C THR A 281 -30.04 17.49 -31.49
N GLN A 282 -28.91 16.78 -31.55
CA GLN A 282 -28.85 15.32 -31.55
C GLN A 282 -28.85 14.73 -30.13
N ILE A 283 -28.57 15.54 -29.11
CA ILE A 283 -28.56 15.10 -27.70
C ILE A 283 -29.99 15.14 -27.12
N VAL A 284 -30.89 15.93 -27.71
CA VAL A 284 -32.28 16.11 -27.25
C VAL A 284 -33.27 15.22 -28.00
N GLN A 285 -34.16 14.59 -27.26
CA GLN A 285 -35.30 13.80 -27.74
C GLN A 285 -36.56 14.14 -26.93
N ASP A 286 -37.67 14.45 -27.60
CA ASP A 286 -38.99 14.69 -26.99
C ASP A 286 -38.96 15.60 -25.74
N ASP A 287 -38.24 16.73 -25.87
CA ASP A 287 -38.02 17.74 -24.82
C ASP A 287 -37.17 17.31 -23.60
N SER A 288 -36.44 16.19 -23.70
CA SER A 288 -35.46 15.72 -22.70
C SER A 288 -34.11 15.40 -23.33
N PHE A 289 -33.05 15.33 -22.52
CA PHE A 289 -31.72 14.95 -22.98
C PHE A 289 -31.48 13.45 -22.82
N ARG A 290 -30.85 12.84 -23.82
CA ARG A 290 -30.23 11.50 -23.68
C ARG A 290 -29.11 11.61 -22.65
N GLU A 291 -29.21 10.81 -21.59
CA GLU A 291 -28.30 10.92 -20.42
C GLU A 291 -26.85 10.68 -20.81
N PHE A 292 -26.60 9.74 -21.72
CA PHE A 292 -25.27 9.34 -22.13
C PHE A 292 -24.46 10.51 -22.70
N GLU A 293 -25.01 11.20 -23.70
CA GLU A 293 -24.38 12.33 -24.35
C GLU A 293 -24.34 13.56 -23.43
N PHE A 294 -25.43 13.83 -22.70
CA PHE A 294 -25.56 15.06 -21.92
C PHE A 294 -24.60 15.10 -20.72
N ARG A 295 -24.47 13.98 -19.99
CA ARG A 295 -23.52 13.88 -18.86
C ARG A 295 -22.07 14.08 -19.32
N GLN A 296 -21.71 13.52 -20.47
CA GLN A 296 -20.38 13.71 -21.07
C GLN A 296 -20.16 15.15 -21.52
N TYR A 297 -21.17 15.78 -22.15
CA TYR A 297 -21.12 17.19 -22.53
C TYR A 297 -20.84 18.11 -21.34
N LEU A 298 -21.59 17.95 -20.23
CA LEU A 298 -21.40 18.77 -19.04
C LEU A 298 -19.99 18.61 -18.45
N PHE A 299 -19.53 17.36 -18.31
CA PHE A 299 -18.18 17.10 -17.81
C PHE A 299 -17.10 17.65 -18.73
N ALA A 300 -17.28 17.57 -20.05
CA ALA A 300 -16.35 18.15 -21.01
C ALA A 300 -16.29 19.69 -20.91
N CYS A 301 -17.43 20.35 -20.67
CA CYS A 301 -17.47 21.79 -20.41
C CYS A 301 -16.71 22.15 -19.12
N GLN A 302 -16.95 21.43 -18.03
CA GLN A 302 -16.23 21.60 -16.77
C GLN A 302 -14.72 21.39 -16.95
N ALA A 303 -14.30 20.31 -17.61
CA ALA A 303 -12.91 19.99 -17.87
C ALA A 303 -12.21 21.08 -18.70
N LYS A 304 -12.86 21.57 -19.76
CA LYS A 304 -12.37 22.69 -20.58
C LYS A 304 -12.09 23.92 -19.73
N LEU A 305 -13.01 24.29 -18.84
CA LEU A 305 -12.86 25.45 -17.96
C LEU A 305 -11.76 25.25 -16.91
N LEU A 306 -11.67 24.06 -16.32
CA LEU A 306 -10.62 23.71 -15.36
C LEU A 306 -9.22 23.76 -15.98
N PHE A 307 -9.07 23.34 -17.24
CA PHE A 307 -7.81 23.51 -17.96
C PHE A 307 -7.49 25.00 -18.21
N LYS A 308 -8.49 25.83 -18.55
CA LYS A 308 -8.32 27.29 -18.65
C LYS A 308 -7.93 27.93 -17.31
N LEU A 309 -8.37 27.37 -16.18
CA LEU A 309 -8.00 27.77 -14.82
C LEU A 309 -6.65 27.18 -14.36
N ASN A 310 -5.94 26.42 -15.21
CA ASN A 310 -4.70 25.72 -14.87
C ASN A 310 -4.86 24.74 -13.69
N ARG A 311 -5.97 23.99 -13.66
CA ARG A 311 -6.29 22.98 -12.61
C ARG A 311 -6.40 21.56 -13.16
N PRO A 312 -5.35 21.00 -13.79
CA PRO A 312 -5.38 19.63 -14.33
C PRO A 312 -5.62 18.56 -13.25
N PHE A 313 -5.18 18.82 -12.00
CA PHE A 313 -5.46 17.94 -10.86
C PHE A 313 -6.97 17.79 -10.60
N GLU A 314 -7.70 18.89 -10.61
CA GLU A 314 -9.14 18.87 -10.35
C GLU A 314 -9.89 18.15 -11.48
N VAL A 315 -9.42 18.28 -12.73
CA VAL A 315 -9.91 17.49 -13.87
C VAL A 315 -9.71 15.98 -13.63
N ALA A 316 -8.52 15.56 -13.19
CA ALA A 316 -8.24 14.16 -12.88
C ALA A 316 -9.14 13.63 -11.75
N SER A 317 -9.30 14.40 -10.67
CA SER A 317 -10.11 14.01 -9.50
C SER A 317 -11.60 13.90 -9.84
N ARG A 318 -12.15 14.94 -10.48
CA ARG A 318 -13.57 14.96 -10.91
C ARG A 318 -13.81 13.91 -11.99
N GLY A 319 -12.88 13.76 -12.93
CA GLY A 319 -12.96 12.78 -14.02
C GLY A 319 -12.92 11.34 -13.55
N TYR A 320 -12.05 11.00 -12.59
CA TYR A 320 -12.05 9.66 -11.97
C TYR A 320 -13.39 9.34 -11.30
N SER A 321 -13.91 10.29 -10.52
CA SER A 321 -15.23 10.16 -9.86
C SER A 321 -16.36 10.02 -10.88
N PHE A 322 -16.34 10.82 -11.95
CA PHE A 322 -17.29 10.77 -13.04
C PHE A 322 -17.27 9.40 -13.73
N ILE A 323 -16.10 8.88 -14.11
CA ILE A 323 -15.96 7.57 -14.79
C ILE A 323 -16.51 6.45 -13.91
N ILE A 324 -16.22 6.43 -12.61
CA ILE A 324 -16.75 5.41 -11.70
C ILE A 324 -18.27 5.49 -11.60
N SER A 325 -18.81 6.69 -11.43
CA SER A 325 -20.26 6.91 -11.33
C SER A 325 -20.96 6.53 -12.63
N PHE A 326 -20.44 6.99 -13.77
CA PHE A 326 -21.01 6.75 -15.07
C PHE A 326 -20.84 5.29 -15.52
N SER A 327 -19.75 4.61 -15.14
CA SER A 327 -19.61 3.16 -15.34
C SER A 327 -20.70 2.37 -14.62
N LYS A 328 -21.24 2.85 -13.48
CA LYS A 328 -22.40 2.24 -12.82
C LYS A 328 -23.68 2.50 -13.58
N ALA A 329 -23.86 3.72 -14.12
CA ALA A 329 -24.99 4.03 -15.00
C ALA A 329 -25.00 3.14 -16.26
N LEU A 330 -23.85 3.01 -16.95
CA LEU A 330 -23.68 2.11 -18.09
C LEU A 330 -24.01 0.66 -17.74
N ALA A 331 -23.67 0.21 -16.53
CA ALA A 331 -24.00 -1.13 -16.07
C ALA A 331 -25.51 -1.38 -15.92
N LEU A 332 -26.31 -0.34 -15.64
CA LEU A 332 -27.78 -0.44 -15.57
C LEU A 332 -28.43 -0.54 -16.95
N HIS A 333 -27.75 -0.06 -18.00
CA HIS A 333 -28.23 -0.05 -19.39
C HIS A 333 -27.50 -1.06 -20.30
N GLU A 334 -26.74 -2.00 -19.75
CA GLU A 334 -25.99 -3.03 -20.49
C GLU A 334 -26.87 -3.91 -21.40
N ASN A 335 -28.17 -4.00 -21.12
CA ASN A 335 -29.12 -4.75 -21.94
C ASN A 335 -29.46 -4.06 -23.27
N THR A 336 -29.40 -2.73 -23.32
CA THR A 336 -29.71 -1.93 -24.51
C THR A 336 -28.45 -1.60 -25.30
N LEU A 337 -27.33 -1.33 -24.60
CA LEU A 337 -26.07 -0.91 -25.20
C LEU A 337 -25.38 -2.03 -26.00
N HIS A 338 -24.46 -1.63 -26.89
CA HIS A 338 -23.60 -2.55 -27.61
C HIS A 338 -22.80 -3.47 -26.67
N PHE A 339 -22.41 -4.64 -27.18
CA PHE A 339 -21.71 -5.66 -26.40
C PHE A 339 -20.40 -5.09 -25.84
N CYS A 340 -20.25 -5.15 -24.50
CA CYS A 340 -19.11 -4.62 -23.74
C CYS A 340 -18.84 -3.10 -23.91
N MET A 341 -19.86 -2.33 -24.30
CA MET A 341 -19.78 -0.87 -24.41
C MET A 341 -19.22 -0.21 -23.14
N ARG A 342 -19.61 -0.70 -21.95
CA ARG A 342 -19.12 -0.19 -20.66
C ARG A 342 -17.60 -0.32 -20.54
N GLU A 343 -17.05 -1.49 -20.85
CA GLU A 343 -15.61 -1.75 -20.78
C GLU A 343 -14.84 -0.85 -21.74
N VAL A 344 -15.30 -0.77 -23.00
CA VAL A 344 -14.67 0.04 -24.05
C VAL A 344 -14.71 1.53 -23.70
N TRP A 345 -15.87 2.04 -23.29
CA TRP A 345 -16.04 3.45 -22.91
C TRP A 345 -15.18 3.82 -21.70
N VAL A 346 -15.06 2.95 -20.69
CA VAL A 346 -14.20 3.24 -19.52
C VAL A 346 -12.72 3.30 -19.92
N ILE A 347 -12.28 2.42 -20.83
CA ILE A 347 -10.90 2.44 -21.35
C ILE A 347 -10.63 3.75 -22.07
N THR A 348 -11.50 4.14 -23.02
CA THR A 348 -11.31 5.37 -23.80
C THR A 348 -11.40 6.62 -22.93
N ALA A 349 -12.31 6.66 -21.94
CA ALA A 349 -12.42 7.76 -20.98
C ALA A 349 -11.17 7.91 -20.10
N CYS A 350 -10.65 6.82 -19.55
CA CYS A 350 -9.43 6.83 -18.75
C CYS A 350 -8.24 7.32 -19.56
N LEU A 351 -8.04 6.79 -20.78
CA LEU A 351 -6.93 7.19 -21.65
C LEU A 351 -7.03 8.66 -22.07
N ALA A 352 -8.22 9.15 -22.42
CA ALA A 352 -8.44 10.55 -22.74
C ALA A 352 -8.06 11.48 -21.59
N LEU A 353 -8.52 11.17 -20.36
CA LEU A 353 -8.17 11.94 -19.17
C LEU A 353 -6.69 11.89 -18.82
N ILE A 354 -6.07 10.71 -18.85
CA ILE A 354 -4.63 10.54 -18.59
C ILE A 354 -3.83 11.44 -19.54
N ASN A 355 -4.09 11.34 -20.85
CA ASN A 355 -3.35 12.08 -21.87
C ASN A 355 -3.52 13.60 -21.71
N ALA A 356 -4.75 14.07 -21.51
CA ALA A 356 -5.00 15.51 -21.38
C ALA A 356 -4.48 16.10 -20.06
N THR A 357 -4.63 15.38 -18.96
CA THR A 357 -4.12 15.86 -17.67
C THR A 357 -2.60 15.83 -17.63
N ALA A 358 -1.96 14.83 -18.24
CA ALA A 358 -0.50 14.80 -18.38
C ALA A 358 0.03 15.92 -19.30
N SER A 359 -0.67 16.26 -20.40
CA SER A 359 -0.22 17.33 -21.31
C SER A 359 -0.36 18.74 -20.73
N HIS A 360 -1.31 18.94 -19.81
CA HIS A 360 -1.55 20.21 -19.13
C HIS A 360 -0.89 20.32 -17.75
N TYR A 361 -0.24 19.25 -17.28
CA TYR A 361 0.47 19.24 -16.00
C TYR A 361 1.93 19.65 -16.19
N SER A 362 2.42 20.49 -15.28
CA SER A 362 3.83 20.91 -15.24
C SER A 362 4.39 20.70 -13.83
N ASP A 363 5.47 19.91 -13.74
CA ASP A 363 6.14 19.58 -12.48
C ASP A 363 6.56 20.84 -11.71
N GLY A 364 6.39 20.82 -10.38
CA GLY A 364 6.93 21.83 -9.46
C GLY A 364 6.10 23.11 -9.26
N LEU A 365 4.94 23.27 -9.92
CA LEU A 365 4.02 24.41 -9.68
C LEU A 365 3.05 24.18 -8.51
N VAL A 366 2.92 22.95 -8.02
CA VAL A 366 1.90 22.55 -7.05
C VAL A 366 2.56 22.02 -5.77
N VAL A 367 1.88 22.16 -4.63
CA VAL A 367 2.33 21.65 -3.33
C VAL A 367 2.60 20.14 -3.42
N PRO A 368 3.68 19.61 -2.81
CA PRO A 368 4.07 18.19 -2.94
C PRO A 368 2.99 17.17 -2.58
N ASP A 369 2.08 17.51 -1.66
CA ASP A 369 0.98 16.62 -1.26
C ASP A 369 -0.06 16.46 -2.37
N ILE A 370 -0.38 17.54 -3.07
CA ILE A 370 -1.32 17.54 -4.21
C ILE A 370 -0.67 16.82 -5.40
N GLU A 371 0.64 16.99 -5.60
CA GLU A 371 1.38 16.26 -6.63
C GLU A 371 1.34 14.74 -6.39
N LYS A 372 1.60 14.28 -5.16
CA LYS A 372 1.50 12.85 -4.83
C LYS A 372 0.08 12.30 -5.00
N GLU A 373 -0.93 13.09 -4.68
CA GLU A 373 -2.33 12.73 -4.89
C GLU A 373 -2.71 12.71 -6.38
N PHE A 374 -2.16 13.62 -7.19
CA PHE A 374 -2.28 13.59 -8.64
C PHE A 374 -1.72 12.29 -9.22
N TYR A 375 -0.51 11.91 -8.81
CA TYR A 375 0.09 10.64 -9.22
C TYR A 375 -0.71 9.42 -8.73
N ARG A 376 -1.33 9.49 -7.55
CA ARG A 376 -2.26 8.45 -7.09
C ARG A 376 -3.46 8.30 -8.05
N LEU A 377 -4.08 9.42 -8.43
CA LEU A 377 -5.22 9.44 -9.35
C LEU A 377 -4.85 8.95 -10.76
N GLN A 378 -3.69 9.32 -11.28
CA GLN A 378 -3.16 8.77 -12.54
C GLN A 378 -2.99 7.25 -12.44
N GLY A 379 -2.41 6.77 -11.33
CA GLY A 379 -2.28 5.33 -11.05
C GLY A 379 -3.63 4.61 -11.07
N ASP A 380 -4.65 5.20 -10.44
CA ASP A 380 -6.01 4.65 -10.41
C ASP A 380 -6.67 4.61 -11.81
N LEU A 381 -6.49 5.66 -12.62
CA LEU A 381 -7.00 5.69 -14.00
C LEU A 381 -6.34 4.62 -14.87
N TYR A 382 -5.02 4.47 -14.80
CA TYR A 382 -4.31 3.40 -15.50
C TYR A 382 -4.75 2.02 -15.01
N SER A 383 -4.90 1.84 -13.69
CA SER A 383 -5.35 0.58 -13.09
C SER A 383 -6.76 0.21 -13.55
N LEU A 384 -7.69 1.17 -13.56
CA LEU A 384 -9.07 0.95 -14.04
C LEU A 384 -9.08 0.57 -15.53
N CYS A 385 -8.36 1.32 -16.37
CA CYS A 385 -8.20 1.03 -17.80
C CYS A 385 -7.64 -0.38 -18.01
N ARG A 386 -6.57 -0.73 -17.32
CA ARG A 386 -5.91 -2.03 -17.36
C ARG A 386 -6.86 -3.17 -17.02
N VAL A 387 -7.64 -3.03 -15.95
CA VAL A 387 -8.58 -4.07 -15.51
C VAL A 387 -9.69 -4.28 -16.53
N LYS A 388 -10.25 -3.20 -17.11
CA LYS A 388 -11.24 -3.29 -18.18
C LYS A 388 -10.65 -3.90 -19.46
N PHE A 389 -9.41 -3.55 -19.80
CA PHE A 389 -8.71 -4.11 -20.95
C PHE A 389 -8.46 -5.61 -20.81
N MET A 390 -8.00 -6.07 -19.64
CA MET A 390 -7.89 -7.50 -19.32
C MET A 390 -9.22 -8.23 -19.44
N ARG A 391 -10.33 -7.57 -19.05
CA ARG A 391 -11.67 -8.15 -19.17
C ARG A 391 -12.08 -8.38 -20.63
N LEU A 392 -11.78 -7.44 -21.52
CA LEU A 392 -12.00 -7.61 -22.96
C LEU A 392 -11.16 -8.74 -23.54
N ALA A 393 -9.87 -8.76 -23.22
CA ALA A 393 -8.96 -9.82 -23.63
C ALA A 393 -9.40 -11.21 -23.14
N PHE A 394 -9.97 -11.26 -21.94
CA PHE A 394 -10.56 -12.47 -21.41
C PHE A 394 -11.71 -12.99 -22.31
N LEU A 395 -12.63 -12.10 -22.70
CA LEU A 395 -13.82 -12.44 -23.48
C LEU A 395 -13.51 -12.95 -24.90
N ILE A 396 -12.37 -12.57 -25.48
CA ILE A 396 -11.92 -13.03 -26.80
C ILE A 396 -10.98 -14.24 -26.73
N GLY A 397 -10.72 -14.76 -25.53
CA GLY A 397 -9.96 -16.00 -25.33
C GLY A 397 -8.47 -15.84 -25.05
N TYR A 398 -7.97 -14.64 -24.73
CA TYR A 398 -6.59 -14.44 -24.25
C TYR A 398 -6.43 -14.67 -22.75
N GLY A 399 -7.50 -15.08 -22.06
CA GLY A 399 -7.48 -15.32 -20.62
C GLY A 399 -6.47 -16.37 -20.13
N SER A 400 -6.14 -17.36 -20.96
CA SER A 400 -5.08 -18.34 -20.67
C SER A 400 -3.69 -17.73 -20.60
N ASP A 401 -3.48 -16.63 -21.30
CA ASP A 401 -2.19 -15.96 -21.48
C ASP A 401 -1.95 -14.82 -20.50
N ILE A 402 -3.01 -14.36 -19.81
CA ILE A 402 -2.91 -13.39 -18.73
C ILE A 402 -2.27 -14.06 -17.51
N GLU A 403 -1.29 -13.36 -16.93
CA GLU A 403 -0.55 -13.86 -15.78
C GLU A 403 -1.43 -14.03 -14.54
N ARG A 404 -1.35 -15.20 -13.89
CA ARG A 404 -2.17 -15.56 -12.72
C ARG A 404 -1.55 -15.02 -11.43
N SER A 405 -1.56 -13.70 -11.27
CA SER A 405 -1.17 -13.03 -10.04
C SER A 405 -2.36 -12.93 -9.06
N PRO A 406 -2.11 -12.81 -7.74
CA PRO A 406 -3.15 -12.48 -6.76
C PRO A 406 -3.94 -11.22 -7.11
N VAL A 407 -3.27 -10.24 -7.73
CA VAL A 407 -3.81 -8.93 -8.11
C VAL A 407 -4.75 -9.04 -9.30
N ASN A 408 -4.34 -9.77 -10.35
CA ASN A 408 -5.18 -10.05 -11.52
C ASN A 408 -6.39 -10.87 -11.11
N SER A 409 -6.17 -11.91 -10.31
CA SER A 409 -7.22 -12.76 -9.78
C SER A 409 -8.24 -11.93 -8.98
N ALA A 410 -7.78 -11.07 -8.06
CA ALA A 410 -8.67 -10.20 -7.29
C ALA A 410 -9.42 -9.20 -8.21
N SER A 411 -8.71 -8.53 -9.12
CA SER A 411 -9.28 -7.51 -10.00
C SER A 411 -10.37 -8.06 -10.91
N LEU A 412 -10.13 -9.24 -11.51
CA LEU A 412 -11.08 -9.87 -12.44
C LEU A 412 -12.21 -10.62 -11.71
N SER A 413 -11.95 -11.20 -10.53
CA SER A 413 -12.97 -11.92 -9.75
C SER A 413 -14.03 -10.98 -9.17
N MET A 414 -13.67 -9.73 -8.90
CA MET A 414 -14.59 -8.72 -8.37
C MET A 414 -15.50 -8.11 -9.46
N LEU A 415 -15.30 -8.43 -10.74
CA LEU A 415 -16.07 -7.86 -11.84
C LEU A 415 -17.18 -8.81 -12.33
N PRO A 416 -18.44 -8.35 -12.39
CA PRO A 416 -19.52 -9.13 -13.01
C PRO A 416 -19.26 -9.33 -14.51
N TRP A 417 -19.75 -10.45 -15.06
CA TRP A 417 -19.74 -10.67 -16.51
C TRP A 417 -20.66 -9.65 -17.22
N PRO A 418 -20.33 -9.23 -18.45
CA PRO A 418 -21.24 -8.40 -19.24
C PRO A 418 -22.61 -9.05 -19.30
N LYS A 419 -23.64 -8.22 -19.17
CA LYS A 419 -25.04 -8.62 -19.08
C LYS A 419 -25.84 -8.12 -20.29
N PRO A 420 -25.45 -8.40 -21.55
CA PRO A 420 -26.26 -8.00 -22.70
C PRO A 420 -27.64 -8.67 -22.64
N ALA A 421 -28.63 -8.07 -23.31
CA ALA A 421 -29.97 -8.67 -23.42
C ALA A 421 -29.90 -10.06 -24.06
N VAL A 422 -29.05 -10.21 -25.08
CA VAL A 422 -28.77 -11.47 -25.76
C VAL A 422 -27.26 -11.58 -25.94
N TRP A 423 -26.69 -12.74 -25.63
CA TRP A 423 -25.28 -12.99 -25.92
C TRP A 423 -25.06 -13.03 -27.44
N PRO A 424 -23.98 -12.44 -27.99
CA PRO A 424 -23.71 -12.45 -29.42
C PRO A 424 -23.71 -13.86 -30.03
N SER A 425 -24.20 -13.98 -31.27
CA SER A 425 -24.17 -15.23 -32.05
C SER A 425 -22.87 -15.36 -32.84
N VAL A 426 -22.46 -16.60 -33.12
CA VAL A 426 -21.32 -16.87 -34.01
C VAL A 426 -21.70 -16.49 -35.45
N PRO A 427 -20.86 -15.74 -36.19
CA PRO A 427 -21.07 -15.50 -37.61
C PRO A 427 -21.11 -16.81 -38.42
N PRO A 428 -21.94 -16.91 -39.48
CA PRO A 428 -22.12 -18.14 -40.23
C PRO A 428 -20.85 -18.62 -40.96
N ASP A 429 -19.92 -17.73 -41.24
CA ASP A 429 -18.64 -17.95 -41.94
C ASP A 429 -17.45 -18.20 -40.98
N ALA A 430 -17.60 -17.97 -39.68
CA ALA A 430 -16.51 -18.04 -38.70
C ALA A 430 -16.12 -19.47 -38.25
N SER A 431 -16.52 -20.51 -39.00
CA SER A 431 -16.25 -21.91 -38.66
C SER A 431 -14.75 -22.23 -38.57
N SER A 432 -13.93 -21.61 -39.43
CA SER A 432 -12.48 -21.75 -39.42
C SER A 432 -11.83 -21.13 -38.17
N GLU A 433 -12.30 -19.96 -37.74
CA GLU A 433 -11.84 -19.26 -36.53
C GLU A 433 -12.19 -20.05 -35.26
N VAL A 434 -13.39 -20.63 -35.20
CA VAL A 434 -13.81 -21.50 -34.08
C VAL A 434 -12.88 -22.70 -33.95
N LEU A 435 -12.48 -23.32 -35.06
CA LEU A 435 -11.53 -24.45 -35.06
C LEU A 435 -10.14 -24.02 -34.57
N VAL A 436 -9.68 -22.83 -34.96
CA VAL A 436 -8.40 -22.28 -34.48
C VAL A 436 -8.45 -22.07 -32.96
N LYS A 437 -9.48 -21.41 -32.43
CA LYS A 437 -9.62 -21.19 -30.99
C LYS A 437 -9.80 -22.50 -30.21
N GLU A 438 -10.55 -23.46 -30.74
CA GLU A 438 -10.71 -24.79 -30.14
C GLU A 438 -9.36 -25.54 -30.06
N LYS A 439 -8.55 -25.47 -31.12
CA LYS A 439 -7.19 -26.03 -31.10
C LYS A 439 -6.31 -25.34 -30.06
N THR A 440 -6.36 -24.01 -29.96
CA THR A 440 -5.60 -23.25 -28.95
C THR A 440 -6.00 -23.65 -27.51
N ILE A 441 -7.29 -23.80 -27.24
CA ILE A 441 -7.81 -24.23 -25.92
C ILE A 441 -7.32 -25.65 -25.59
N LEU A 442 -7.33 -26.57 -26.56
CA LEU A 442 -6.87 -27.96 -26.36
C LEU A 442 -5.35 -28.07 -26.22
N GLN A 443 -4.60 -27.15 -26.83
CA GLN A 443 -3.13 -27.11 -26.76
C GLN A 443 -2.58 -26.36 -25.54
N ALA A 444 -3.43 -25.65 -24.79
CA ALA A 444 -3.06 -24.95 -23.57
C ALA A 444 -2.59 -25.94 -22.49
N THR A 445 -1.30 -26.26 -22.50
CA THR A 445 -0.66 -27.11 -21.49
C THR A 445 -0.30 -26.25 -20.29
N PRO A 446 -0.75 -26.57 -19.07
CA PRO A 446 -0.37 -25.82 -17.89
C PRO A 446 1.14 -25.95 -17.69
N ARG A 447 1.85 -24.81 -17.69
CA ARG A 447 3.29 -24.77 -17.46
C ARG A 447 3.58 -25.27 -16.04
N VAL A 448 4.40 -26.31 -15.93
CA VAL A 448 4.87 -26.80 -14.64
C VAL A 448 5.80 -25.73 -14.07
N LYS A 449 5.47 -25.19 -12.89
CA LYS A 449 6.32 -24.21 -12.20
C LYS A 449 7.66 -24.86 -11.84
N HIS A 450 8.70 -24.03 -11.66
CA HIS A 450 9.99 -24.45 -11.13
C HIS A 450 9.83 -25.28 -9.84
N PHE A 451 10.73 -26.23 -9.62
CA PHE A 451 10.66 -27.26 -8.58
C PHE A 451 9.49 -28.27 -8.71
N GLY A 452 8.77 -28.28 -9.83
CA GLY A 452 7.65 -29.21 -10.01
C GLY A 452 6.44 -28.87 -9.13
N ILE A 453 6.35 -27.62 -8.67
CA ILE A 453 5.28 -27.16 -7.76
C ILE A 453 3.94 -27.27 -8.47
N GLN A 454 3.05 -28.09 -7.94
CA GLN A 454 1.70 -28.30 -8.47
C GLN A 454 0.69 -27.62 -7.57
N ARG A 455 0.56 -26.30 -7.71
CA ARG A 455 -0.51 -25.56 -7.04
C ARG A 455 -1.72 -25.43 -7.95
N LYS A 456 -2.90 -25.53 -7.33
CA LYS A 456 -4.15 -25.15 -8.00
C LYS A 456 -4.02 -23.69 -8.37
N ALA A 457 -3.97 -23.41 -9.67
CA ALA A 457 -3.84 -22.05 -10.14
C ALA A 457 -4.96 -21.18 -9.59
N LEU A 458 -4.62 -19.96 -9.17
CA LEU A 458 -5.60 -18.96 -8.76
C LEU A 458 -6.65 -18.81 -9.88
N PRO A 459 -7.95 -18.79 -9.55
CA PRO A 459 -8.97 -18.50 -10.54
C PRO A 459 -8.73 -17.07 -11.02
N LEU A 460 -8.43 -16.91 -12.31
CA LEU A 460 -8.42 -15.57 -12.93
C LEU A 460 -9.83 -15.01 -13.08
N GLU A 461 -10.84 -15.87 -13.06
CA GLU A 461 -12.18 -15.54 -13.53
C GLU A 461 -13.27 -15.81 -12.50
N PRO A 462 -14.39 -15.08 -12.57
CA PRO A 462 -15.65 -15.63 -12.10
C PRO A 462 -15.97 -16.87 -12.95
N SER A 463 -15.99 -18.06 -12.33
CA SER A 463 -16.15 -19.42 -12.91
C SER A 463 -17.42 -19.71 -13.74
N VAL A 464 -18.02 -18.69 -14.34
CA VAL A 464 -19.41 -18.63 -14.77
C VAL A 464 -19.56 -18.11 -16.22
N LEU A 465 -18.50 -17.69 -16.95
CA LEU A 465 -18.66 -17.13 -18.32
C LEU A 465 -19.48 -18.02 -19.24
N LEU A 466 -19.07 -19.29 -19.39
CA LEU A 466 -19.77 -20.28 -20.22
C LEU A 466 -21.24 -20.45 -19.78
N ARG A 467 -21.49 -20.42 -18.47
CA ARG A 467 -22.83 -20.56 -17.89
C ARG A 467 -23.66 -19.31 -18.14
N GLU A 468 -23.10 -18.13 -17.98
CA GLU A 468 -23.78 -16.85 -18.15
C GLU A 468 -24.10 -16.59 -19.61
N ALA A 469 -23.15 -16.81 -20.52
CA ALA A 469 -23.37 -16.68 -21.96
C ALA A 469 -24.52 -17.58 -22.45
N ASN A 470 -24.51 -18.87 -22.05
CA ASN A 470 -25.59 -19.79 -22.41
C ASN A 470 -26.91 -19.48 -21.70
N ARG A 471 -26.89 -18.98 -20.46
CA ARG A 471 -28.10 -18.51 -19.75
C ARG A 471 -28.79 -17.38 -20.51
N ARG A 472 -28.04 -16.40 -21.03
CA ARG A 472 -28.59 -15.26 -21.79
C ARG A 472 -29.12 -15.63 -23.16
N ARG A 473 -28.55 -16.68 -23.77
CA ARG A 473 -29.12 -17.24 -25.01
C ARG A 473 -30.43 -17.97 -24.72
N ALA A 474 -30.49 -18.72 -23.62
CA ALA A 474 -31.67 -19.49 -23.23
C ALA A 474 -32.84 -18.63 -22.72
N SER A 475 -32.60 -17.44 -22.14
CA SER A 475 -33.66 -16.55 -21.64
C SER A 475 -34.61 -16.02 -22.72
N LEU A 476 -34.28 -16.16 -24.01
CA LEU A 476 -35.23 -15.94 -25.11
C LEU A 476 -36.13 -17.16 -25.39
N SER A 477 -35.68 -18.37 -25.05
CA SER A 477 -36.42 -19.61 -25.28
C SER A 477 -37.48 -19.88 -24.19
N ALA A 478 -37.32 -19.32 -23.00
CA ALA A 478 -38.30 -19.36 -21.93
C ALA A 478 -38.70 -17.92 -21.60
N GLY A 479 -39.94 -17.54 -21.94
CA GLY A 479 -40.46 -16.19 -21.77
C GLY A 479 -40.10 -15.55 -20.42
N ASN A 480 -39.79 -14.26 -20.48
CA ASN A 480 -39.31 -13.37 -19.42
C ASN A 480 -40.02 -13.51 -18.05
N VAL A 481 -39.62 -14.48 -17.24
CA VAL A 481 -40.10 -14.61 -15.86
C VAL A 481 -38.95 -15.10 -14.99
N PHE A 482 -37.96 -14.27 -14.62
CA PHE A 482 -37.14 -14.51 -13.41
C PHE A 482 -36.20 -13.35 -12.99
N GLU A 483 -36.18 -12.19 -13.65
CA GLU A 483 -35.38 -11.03 -13.19
C GLU A 483 -36.15 -10.11 -12.21
N MET A 484 -36.62 -10.66 -11.10
CA MET A 484 -37.16 -9.87 -9.97
C MET A 484 -36.56 -10.18 -8.59
N PHE A 485 -35.59 -11.09 -8.49
CA PHE A 485 -34.91 -11.36 -7.22
C PHE A 485 -33.41 -11.54 -7.42
N ASP A 486 -32.68 -10.43 -7.52
CA ASP A 486 -31.26 -10.40 -7.15
C ASP A 486 -30.95 -9.07 -6.45
N GLY A 487 -31.67 -8.84 -5.36
CA GLY A 487 -31.36 -7.80 -4.38
C GLY A 487 -30.38 -8.35 -3.35
N ARG A 488 -29.20 -7.75 -3.28
CA ARG A 488 -28.16 -7.96 -2.25
C ARG A 488 -28.76 -8.24 -0.86
N SER A 489 -28.39 -9.36 -0.24
CA SER A 489 -28.48 -9.52 1.21
C SER A 489 -27.49 -8.57 1.88
N VAL A 490 -28.01 -7.47 2.43
CA VAL A 490 -27.28 -6.59 3.34
C VAL A 490 -26.99 -7.36 4.62
N PHE A 491 -25.71 -7.54 4.94
CA PHE A 491 -25.29 -7.99 6.26
C PHE A 491 -25.62 -6.90 7.29
N VAL A 492 -26.44 -7.22 8.28
CA VAL A 492 -26.55 -6.49 9.54
C VAL A 492 -26.37 -7.50 10.66
N ASP A 493 -25.42 -7.22 11.56
CA ASP A 493 -25.11 -7.98 12.77
C ASP A 493 -26.27 -8.01 13.77
N GLY A 494 -26.40 -9.12 14.52
CA GLY A 494 -27.17 -9.14 15.77
C GLY A 494 -27.75 -10.50 16.22
N SER A 495 -26.98 -11.22 17.04
CA SER A 495 -27.36 -12.12 18.16
C SER A 495 -28.83 -12.58 18.35
N GLY A 496 -29.01 -13.91 18.56
CA GLY A 496 -29.87 -14.43 19.63
C GLY A 496 -30.91 -15.53 19.31
N SER A 497 -30.63 -16.73 19.80
CA SER A 497 -31.53 -17.80 20.31
C SER A 497 -32.62 -18.45 19.44
N ASP A 498 -32.61 -19.78 19.53
CA ASP A 498 -33.64 -20.81 19.27
C ASP A 498 -35.11 -20.35 19.20
N VAL A 499 -35.85 -20.95 18.26
CA VAL A 499 -37.04 -21.78 18.53
C VAL A 499 -37.54 -22.41 17.21
N SER A 500 -37.79 -23.71 17.26
CA SER A 500 -38.34 -24.51 16.17
C SER A 500 -39.83 -24.21 15.94
N LEU A 501 -40.26 -24.08 14.68
CA LEU A 501 -41.65 -24.36 14.29
C LEU A 501 -41.69 -25.02 12.89
N ARG A 502 -42.22 -26.25 12.87
CA ARG A 502 -42.59 -27.03 11.68
C ARG A 502 -43.70 -26.32 10.90
N MET A 503 -43.60 -26.22 9.57
CA MET A 503 -44.71 -26.50 8.65
C MET A 503 -44.22 -27.07 7.30
N SER A 504 -45.02 -28.02 6.83
CA SER A 504 -45.02 -28.96 5.69
C SER A 504 -44.31 -28.63 4.35
N PRO A 505 -43.85 -29.67 3.60
CA PRO A 505 -43.20 -29.54 2.31
C PRO A 505 -44.19 -29.53 1.13
N SER A 506 -43.96 -28.64 0.16
CA SER A 506 -44.56 -28.70 -1.18
C SER A 506 -43.47 -29.04 -2.23
N PRO A 507 -43.85 -29.58 -3.40
CA PRO A 507 -43.17 -30.73 -3.97
C PRO A 507 -41.88 -30.41 -4.71
N LYS A 508 -40.95 -31.36 -4.65
CA LYS A 508 -39.73 -31.43 -5.45
C LYS A 508 -40.05 -31.24 -6.93
N ILE A 509 -39.70 -30.08 -7.48
CA ILE A 509 -39.42 -29.96 -8.91
C ILE A 509 -37.95 -30.33 -9.08
N ASN A 510 -37.72 -31.40 -9.84
CA ASN A 510 -36.43 -32.01 -10.07
C ASN A 510 -35.38 -30.97 -10.49
N ALA A 511 -34.34 -30.82 -9.67
CA ALA A 511 -33.10 -30.18 -10.09
C ALA A 511 -32.51 -31.04 -11.22
N ILE A 512 -32.54 -30.52 -12.45
CA ILE A 512 -31.77 -31.05 -13.55
C ILE A 512 -30.30 -30.88 -13.17
N SER A 513 -29.71 -31.97 -12.70
CA SER A 513 -28.27 -32.14 -12.57
C SER A 513 -27.65 -32.01 -13.96
N MET A 514 -27.08 -30.86 -14.28
CA MET A 514 -26.21 -30.75 -15.46
C MET A 514 -24.89 -31.46 -15.14
N SER A 515 -24.83 -32.71 -15.60
CA SER A 515 -23.62 -33.53 -15.65
C SER A 515 -22.50 -32.82 -16.39
N ARG A 516 -21.32 -32.74 -15.76
CA ARG A 516 -20.04 -32.52 -16.46
C ARG A 516 -19.79 -33.71 -17.40
N THR A 517 -19.92 -33.53 -18.71
CA THR A 517 -19.32 -34.48 -19.66
C THR A 517 -18.80 -33.78 -20.91
N ASN A 518 -17.55 -34.09 -21.24
CA ASN A 518 -16.89 -33.83 -22.50
C ASN A 518 -17.47 -34.75 -23.60
N SER A 519 -17.53 -34.23 -24.83
CA SER A 519 -17.48 -34.95 -26.13
C SER A 519 -18.45 -36.11 -26.43
N SER A 520 -19.46 -35.86 -27.28
CA SER A 520 -19.74 -36.56 -28.57
C SER A 520 -21.06 -36.08 -29.20
N PRO A 521 -21.24 -36.11 -30.54
CA PRO A 521 -22.35 -35.42 -31.22
C PRO A 521 -23.56 -36.34 -31.43
N GLY A 522 -24.71 -35.94 -30.89
CA GLY A 522 -26.03 -36.49 -31.23
C GLY A 522 -26.81 -35.45 -32.04
N THR A 523 -27.31 -35.88 -33.19
CA THR A 523 -28.05 -35.10 -34.19
C THR A 523 -29.32 -34.47 -33.61
N PHE A 524 -29.34 -33.14 -33.46
CA PHE A 524 -30.55 -32.34 -33.26
C PHE A 524 -30.54 -31.17 -34.26
N GLU A 525 -31.46 -31.22 -35.21
CA GLU A 525 -31.68 -30.20 -36.24
C GLU A 525 -32.53 -29.04 -35.69
N SER A 526 -31.92 -28.18 -34.87
CA SER A 526 -32.30 -26.78 -34.70
C SER A 526 -31.08 -26.01 -34.16
N SER A 527 -30.50 -25.12 -34.97
CA SER A 527 -29.22 -24.46 -34.66
C SER A 527 -29.27 -23.49 -33.48
N ILE A 528 -30.46 -23.18 -32.96
CA ILE A 528 -30.67 -22.18 -31.90
C ILE A 528 -30.72 -22.82 -30.49
N ASP A 529 -31.00 -24.13 -30.38
CA ASP A 529 -31.22 -24.78 -29.07
C ASP A 529 -29.96 -25.41 -28.44
N ARG A 530 -28.85 -25.48 -29.18
CA ARG A 530 -27.59 -26.05 -28.66
C ARG A 530 -26.81 -25.00 -27.82
N PRO A 531 -26.36 -25.36 -26.61
CA PRO A 531 -25.42 -24.54 -25.85
C PRO A 531 -24.13 -24.31 -26.65
N MET A 532 -23.67 -23.06 -26.70
CA MET A 532 -22.40 -22.70 -27.34
C MET A 532 -21.23 -23.25 -26.52
N ARG A 533 -20.23 -23.75 -27.24
CA ARG A 533 -18.91 -24.10 -26.70
C ARG A 533 -18.11 -22.85 -26.36
N LEU A 534 -17.07 -23.00 -25.55
CA LEU A 534 -16.22 -21.88 -25.14
C LEU A 534 -15.52 -21.20 -26.34
N SER A 535 -15.06 -21.98 -27.32
CA SER A 535 -14.48 -21.44 -28.57
C SER A 535 -15.48 -20.60 -29.37
N GLU A 536 -16.73 -21.06 -29.46
CA GLU A 536 -17.83 -20.33 -30.12
C GLU A 536 -18.16 -19.03 -29.38
N ILE A 537 -18.13 -19.04 -28.04
CA ILE A 537 -18.31 -17.83 -27.22
C ILE A 537 -17.22 -16.80 -27.49
N TYR A 538 -15.95 -17.22 -27.57
CA TYR A 538 -14.84 -16.32 -27.84
C TYR A 538 -14.94 -15.69 -29.22
N VAL A 539 -15.24 -16.47 -30.25
CA VAL A 539 -15.40 -15.96 -31.63
C VAL A 539 -16.60 -15.00 -31.73
N ALA A 540 -17.73 -15.35 -31.12
CA ALA A 540 -18.90 -14.47 -31.10
C ALA A 540 -18.62 -13.15 -30.36
N ALA A 541 -17.91 -13.20 -29.24
CA ALA A 541 -17.50 -12.02 -28.48
C ALA A 541 -16.51 -11.14 -29.27
N GLU A 542 -15.53 -11.74 -29.94
CA GLU A 542 -14.54 -11.06 -30.77
C GLU A 542 -15.19 -10.28 -31.91
N HIS A 543 -16.10 -10.92 -32.66
CA HIS A 543 -16.80 -10.27 -33.77
C HIS A 543 -17.80 -9.20 -33.30
N ALA A 544 -18.42 -9.39 -32.13
CA ALA A 544 -19.27 -8.37 -31.52
C ALA A 544 -18.46 -7.17 -31.03
N LEU A 545 -17.29 -7.39 -30.42
CA LEU A 545 -16.38 -6.33 -30.01
C LEU A 545 -15.83 -5.54 -31.19
N GLN A 546 -15.54 -6.20 -32.32
CA GLN A 546 -15.11 -5.52 -33.53
C GLN A 546 -16.15 -4.51 -34.04
N ASN A 547 -17.44 -4.81 -33.86
CA ASN A 547 -18.52 -3.89 -34.20
C ASN A 547 -18.72 -2.78 -33.16
N THR A 548 -18.37 -3.02 -31.90
CA THR A 548 -18.46 -2.02 -30.82
C THR A 548 -17.31 -1.02 -30.85
N ILE A 549 -16.08 -1.48 -31.11
CA ILE A 549 -14.86 -0.66 -31.00
C ILE A 549 -14.63 0.10 -32.31
N SER A 550 -14.84 1.42 -32.26
CA SER A 550 -14.60 2.32 -33.38
C SER A 550 -13.17 2.86 -33.44
N ASP A 551 -12.44 2.85 -32.31
CA ASP A 551 -11.04 3.29 -32.24
C ASP A 551 -10.10 2.22 -32.84
N PRO A 552 -9.41 2.53 -33.97
CA PRO A 552 -8.53 1.57 -34.63
C PRO A 552 -7.31 1.18 -33.78
N ASP A 553 -6.79 2.07 -32.95
CA ASP A 553 -5.62 1.79 -32.11
C ASP A 553 -5.99 0.85 -30.96
N LEU A 554 -7.16 1.06 -30.35
CA LEU A 554 -7.70 0.13 -29.36
C LEU A 554 -7.99 -1.24 -29.96
N TRP A 555 -8.62 -1.31 -31.14
CA TRP A 555 -8.87 -2.60 -31.80
C TRP A 555 -7.56 -3.31 -32.17
N LYS A 556 -6.57 -2.60 -32.70
CA LYS A 556 -5.25 -3.15 -33.01
C LYS A 556 -4.63 -3.81 -31.79
N SER A 557 -4.78 -3.23 -30.59
CA SER A 557 -4.28 -3.81 -29.35
C SER A 557 -4.95 -5.13 -28.95
N LEU A 558 -6.12 -5.47 -29.48
CA LEU A 558 -6.80 -6.75 -29.23
C LEU A 558 -6.67 -7.74 -30.40
N SER A 559 -6.25 -7.26 -31.58
CA SER A 559 -6.16 -8.06 -32.81
C SER A 559 -5.17 -9.24 -32.75
N SER A 560 -4.17 -9.19 -31.86
CA SER A 560 -3.24 -10.29 -31.65
C SER A 560 -2.77 -10.35 -30.20
N LEU A 561 -2.33 -11.54 -29.77
CA LEU A 561 -1.82 -11.76 -28.42
C LEU A 561 -0.61 -10.85 -28.11
N LYS A 562 0.28 -10.63 -29.09
CA LYS A 562 1.47 -9.79 -28.93
C LYS A 562 1.12 -8.32 -28.69
N GLU A 563 0.20 -7.78 -29.49
CA GLU A 563 -0.26 -6.39 -29.35
C GLU A 563 -1.01 -6.20 -28.02
N PHE A 564 -1.79 -7.21 -27.60
CA PHE A 564 -2.45 -7.22 -26.30
C PHE A 564 -1.43 -7.17 -25.15
N GLU A 565 -0.43 -8.06 -25.16
CA GLU A 565 0.60 -8.09 -24.11
C GLU A 565 1.39 -6.78 -24.06
N GLN A 566 1.67 -6.16 -25.22
CA GLN A 566 2.33 -4.86 -25.29
C GLN A 566 1.50 -3.76 -24.63
N LYS A 567 0.21 -3.64 -24.99
CA LYS A 567 -0.68 -2.63 -24.40
C LYS A 567 -0.94 -2.90 -22.92
N TYR A 568 -1.11 -4.16 -22.53
CA TYR A 568 -1.25 -4.56 -21.14
C TYR A 568 -0.03 -4.18 -20.30
N LEU A 569 1.18 -4.38 -20.84
CA LEU A 569 2.42 -4.00 -20.19
C LEU A 569 2.57 -2.47 -20.08
N GLU A 570 2.20 -1.72 -21.12
CA GLU A 570 2.15 -0.26 -21.11
C GLU A 570 1.23 0.27 -20.00
N LEU A 571 0.00 -0.24 -19.92
CA LEU A 571 -0.97 0.16 -18.90
C LEU A 571 -0.51 -0.23 -17.48
N SER A 572 0.08 -1.41 -17.32
CA SER A 572 0.61 -1.88 -16.02
C SER A 572 1.78 -1.04 -15.55
N LYS A 573 2.71 -0.68 -16.45
CA LYS A 573 3.82 0.24 -16.15
C LYS A 573 3.32 1.64 -15.82
N GLY A 574 2.38 2.15 -16.62
CA GLY A 574 1.72 3.44 -16.35
C GLY A 574 1.12 3.50 -14.95
N ALA A 575 0.40 2.45 -14.52
CA ALA A 575 -0.12 2.37 -13.16
C ALA A 575 1.01 2.27 -12.11
N ALA A 576 1.99 1.39 -12.30
CA ALA A 576 3.07 1.16 -11.35
C ALA A 576 3.92 2.42 -11.11
N ASP A 577 4.35 3.08 -12.18
CA ASP A 577 5.19 4.28 -12.12
C ASP A 577 4.50 5.44 -11.41
N ASN A 578 3.22 5.66 -11.69
CA ASN A 578 2.41 6.67 -11.02
C ASN A 578 2.21 6.33 -9.53
N TYR A 579 1.93 5.08 -9.18
CA TYR A 579 1.84 4.69 -7.77
C TYR A 579 3.16 4.81 -7.02
N HIS A 580 4.31 4.54 -7.65
CA HIS A 580 5.63 4.75 -7.05
C HIS A 580 5.91 6.21 -6.69
N ARG A 581 5.39 7.15 -7.49
CA ARG A 581 5.49 8.60 -7.25
C ARG A 581 4.47 9.11 -6.21
N SER A 582 3.46 8.30 -5.89
CA SER A 582 2.42 8.61 -4.91
C SER A 582 2.76 8.12 -3.50
N TRP A 583 1.82 8.30 -2.56
CA TRP A 583 1.86 7.66 -1.24
C TRP A 583 1.62 6.14 -1.28
N TRP A 584 1.11 5.62 -2.39
CA TRP A 584 0.62 4.24 -2.55
C TRP A 584 1.69 3.32 -3.17
N LYS A 585 2.93 3.44 -2.71
CA LYS A 585 4.08 2.68 -3.24
C LYS A 585 3.88 1.16 -3.21
N ARG A 586 3.15 0.63 -2.22
CA ARG A 586 2.76 -0.79 -2.16
C ARG A 586 2.03 -1.24 -3.42
N HIS A 587 1.09 -0.44 -3.93
CA HIS A 587 0.33 -0.77 -5.13
C HIS A 587 1.26 -0.84 -6.36
N GLY A 588 2.22 0.09 -6.46
CA GLY A 588 3.24 0.06 -7.52
C GLY A 588 4.10 -1.20 -7.49
N VAL A 589 4.64 -1.56 -6.32
CA VAL A 589 5.47 -2.76 -6.15
C VAL A 589 4.68 -4.04 -6.45
N VAL A 590 3.40 -4.07 -6.09
CA VAL A 590 2.54 -5.21 -6.37
C VAL A 590 2.30 -5.39 -7.89
N LEU A 591 2.16 -4.29 -8.64
CA LEU A 591 2.11 -4.31 -10.11
C LEU A 591 3.45 -4.65 -10.76
N ASP A 592 4.59 -4.31 -10.14
CA ASP A 592 5.92 -4.74 -10.60
C ASP A 592 6.00 -6.27 -10.74
N GLY A 593 5.30 -7.03 -9.89
CA GLY A 593 5.25 -8.49 -9.98
C GLY A 593 4.53 -9.03 -11.23
N GLU A 594 3.59 -8.27 -11.78
CA GLU A 594 2.88 -8.64 -13.01
C GLU A 594 3.68 -8.26 -14.24
N ILE A 595 4.31 -7.08 -14.19
CA ILE A 595 5.31 -6.65 -15.18
C ILE A 595 6.42 -7.69 -15.25
N ALA A 596 6.86 -8.21 -14.09
CA ALA A 596 7.87 -9.28 -14.00
C ALA A 596 7.40 -10.57 -14.68
N ALA A 597 6.15 -10.97 -14.47
CA ALA A 597 5.59 -12.19 -15.06
C ALA A 597 5.53 -12.11 -16.60
N VAL A 598 5.10 -10.98 -17.15
CA VAL A 598 5.15 -10.76 -18.61
C VAL A 598 6.59 -10.76 -19.13
N CYS A 599 7.51 -10.06 -18.45
CA CYS A 599 8.94 -10.06 -18.82
C CYS A 599 9.55 -11.47 -18.79
N TYR A 600 9.17 -12.27 -17.79
CA TYR A 600 9.58 -13.66 -17.64
C TYR A 600 9.09 -14.52 -18.81
N LYS A 601 7.81 -14.36 -19.22
CA LYS A 601 7.24 -15.04 -20.40
C LYS A 601 7.99 -14.68 -21.68
N HIS A 602 8.42 -13.43 -21.84
CA HIS A 602 9.20 -12.96 -22.99
C HIS A 602 10.69 -13.30 -22.93
N GLY A 603 11.18 -13.97 -21.87
CA GLY A 603 12.58 -14.33 -21.71
C GLY A 603 13.49 -13.20 -21.23
N ASN A 604 12.93 -12.06 -20.82
CA ASN A 604 13.66 -10.94 -20.22
C ASN A 604 13.89 -11.18 -18.72
N TYR A 605 14.69 -12.21 -18.40
CA TYR A 605 14.87 -12.69 -17.03
C TYR A 605 15.52 -11.67 -16.08
N ASP A 606 16.38 -10.77 -16.58
CA ASP A 606 17.02 -9.72 -15.77
C ASP A 606 15.99 -8.71 -15.21
N LEU A 607 15.12 -8.19 -16.09
CA LEU A 607 14.05 -7.28 -15.66
C LEU A 607 13.03 -8.00 -14.77
N ALA A 608 12.71 -9.25 -15.07
CA ALA A 608 11.81 -10.07 -14.25
C ALA A 608 12.38 -10.28 -12.83
N ALA A 609 13.65 -10.65 -12.71
CA ALA A 609 14.31 -10.85 -11.42
C ALA A 609 14.28 -9.57 -10.57
N LYS A 610 14.69 -8.43 -11.13
CA LYS A 610 14.70 -7.13 -10.43
C LYS A 610 13.33 -6.75 -9.89
N SER A 611 12.27 -6.96 -10.68
CA SER A 611 10.91 -6.64 -10.26
C SER A 611 10.38 -7.65 -9.23
N TYR A 612 10.66 -8.95 -9.40
CA TYR A 612 10.29 -9.96 -8.40
C TYR A 612 11.02 -9.78 -7.07
N GLU A 613 12.27 -9.34 -7.06
CA GLU A 613 13.01 -9.03 -5.82
C GLU A 613 12.29 -7.98 -4.98
N LYS A 614 11.81 -6.89 -5.61
CA LYS A 614 11.03 -5.86 -4.91
C LYS A 614 9.75 -6.43 -4.29
N VAL A 615 9.02 -7.26 -5.04
CA VAL A 615 7.77 -7.89 -4.60
C VAL A 615 8.03 -8.86 -3.45
N CYS A 616 9.04 -9.72 -3.59
CA CYS A 616 9.45 -10.66 -2.56
C CYS A 616 9.92 -9.94 -1.29
N ALA A 617 10.66 -8.84 -1.41
CA ALA A 617 11.08 -8.03 -0.26
C ALA A 617 9.88 -7.42 0.47
N LEU A 618 8.88 -6.90 -0.27
CA LEU A 618 7.65 -6.37 0.30
C LEU A 618 6.88 -7.44 1.08
N TYR A 619 6.59 -8.58 0.44
CA TYR A 619 5.82 -9.66 1.08
C TYR A 619 6.58 -10.29 2.26
N ALA A 620 7.90 -10.44 2.14
CA ALA A 620 8.75 -10.94 3.22
C ALA A 620 8.80 -9.99 4.42
N GLY A 621 8.93 -8.68 4.18
CA GLY A 621 9.00 -7.66 5.24
C GLY A 621 7.69 -7.51 6.02
N GLU A 622 6.56 -7.85 5.41
CA GLU A 622 5.22 -7.72 6.01
C GLU A 622 4.65 -9.05 6.52
N GLY A 623 5.35 -10.17 6.28
CA GLY A 623 4.90 -11.48 6.73
C GLY A 623 3.82 -12.12 5.86
N TRP A 624 3.60 -11.66 4.62
CA TRP A 624 2.65 -12.27 3.66
C TRP A 624 3.19 -13.57 3.06
N GLN A 625 3.23 -14.63 3.86
CA GLN A 625 3.87 -15.90 3.48
C GLN A 625 3.21 -16.59 2.28
N ASP A 626 1.88 -16.64 2.19
CA ASP A 626 1.16 -17.24 1.06
C ASP A 626 1.50 -16.56 -0.28
N LEU A 627 1.51 -15.23 -0.30
CA LEU A 627 1.84 -14.43 -1.48
C LEU A 627 3.32 -14.60 -1.86
N LEU A 628 4.20 -14.62 -0.87
CA LEU A 628 5.63 -14.89 -1.09
C LEU A 628 5.84 -16.29 -1.67
N ALA A 629 5.10 -17.28 -1.19
CA ALA A 629 5.18 -18.65 -1.68
C ALA A 629 4.71 -18.82 -3.14
N GLU A 630 3.85 -17.92 -3.64
CA GLU A 630 3.44 -17.88 -5.05
C GLU A 630 4.51 -17.26 -5.96
N VAL A 631 5.18 -16.19 -5.52
CA VAL A 631 6.08 -15.37 -6.36
C VAL A 631 7.54 -15.80 -6.27
N LEU A 632 8.02 -16.19 -5.09
CA LEU A 632 9.43 -16.55 -4.85
C LEU A 632 9.94 -17.69 -5.75
N PRO A 633 9.15 -18.73 -6.10
CA PRO A 633 9.59 -19.74 -7.05
C PRO A 633 9.95 -19.17 -8.44
N ASN A 634 9.22 -18.15 -8.90
CA ASN A 634 9.49 -17.49 -10.19
C ASN A 634 10.80 -16.69 -10.13
N LEU A 635 11.05 -15.99 -9.01
CA LEU A 635 12.32 -15.31 -8.77
C LEU A 635 13.49 -16.30 -8.78
N ALA A 636 13.34 -17.41 -8.05
CA ALA A 636 14.36 -18.45 -7.97
C ALA A 636 14.68 -19.02 -9.37
N GLU A 637 13.68 -19.25 -10.20
CA GLU A 637 13.89 -19.71 -11.58
C GLU A 637 14.64 -18.66 -12.43
N CYS A 638 14.28 -17.38 -12.32
CA CYS A 638 15.02 -16.29 -12.99
C CYS A 638 16.50 -16.28 -12.57
N GLN A 639 16.77 -16.34 -11.27
CA GLN A 639 18.14 -16.33 -10.73
C GLN A 639 18.94 -17.55 -11.20
N LYS A 640 18.31 -18.73 -11.29
CA LYS A 640 18.92 -19.94 -11.84
C LYS A 640 19.29 -19.76 -13.32
N ILE A 641 18.40 -19.21 -14.14
CA ILE A 641 18.65 -18.98 -15.58
C ILE A 641 19.75 -17.93 -15.78
N LEU A 642 19.77 -16.89 -14.95
CA LEU A 642 20.79 -15.83 -14.98
C LEU A 642 22.14 -16.27 -14.38
N ASN A 643 22.23 -17.50 -13.85
CA ASN A 643 23.41 -18.03 -13.15
C ASN A 643 23.82 -17.19 -11.92
N ASP A 644 22.85 -16.54 -11.26
CA ASP A 644 23.04 -15.92 -9.95
C ASP A 644 22.90 -16.97 -8.84
N GLN A 645 24.00 -17.68 -8.59
CA GLN A 645 24.06 -18.77 -7.62
C GLN A 645 23.74 -18.31 -6.18
N ALA A 646 24.20 -17.10 -5.80
CA ALA A 646 24.01 -16.58 -4.45
C ALA A 646 22.55 -16.16 -4.21
N GLY A 647 21.95 -15.45 -5.17
CA GLY A 647 20.52 -15.12 -5.12
C GLY A 647 19.64 -16.37 -5.13
N TYR A 648 19.94 -17.33 -6.01
CA TYR A 648 19.18 -18.58 -6.10
C TYR A 648 19.24 -19.40 -4.80
N LEU A 649 20.42 -19.51 -4.18
CA LEU A 649 20.60 -20.16 -2.88
C LEU A 649 19.77 -19.48 -1.79
N SER A 650 19.82 -18.15 -1.72
CA SER A 650 19.02 -17.34 -0.79
C SER A 650 17.52 -17.62 -0.96
N SER A 651 17.03 -17.62 -2.20
CA SER A 651 15.64 -17.93 -2.53
C SER A 651 15.24 -19.37 -2.11
N CYS A 652 16.10 -20.37 -2.33
CA CYS A 652 15.81 -21.76 -1.94
C CYS A 652 15.73 -21.93 -0.41
N VAL A 653 16.66 -21.32 0.33
CA VAL A 653 16.62 -21.34 1.80
C VAL A 653 15.39 -20.57 2.32
N ARG A 654 15.03 -19.45 1.68
CA ARG A 654 13.83 -18.70 2.03
C ARG A 654 12.56 -19.52 1.79
N LEU A 655 12.48 -20.29 0.71
CA LEU A 655 11.37 -21.23 0.45
C LEU A 655 11.25 -22.30 1.55
N LEU A 656 12.37 -22.83 2.04
CA LEU A 656 12.39 -23.77 3.18
C LEU A 656 11.96 -23.13 4.50
N SER A 657 12.22 -21.83 4.66
CA SER A 657 11.91 -21.04 5.86
C SER A 657 10.43 -20.64 5.96
N LEU A 658 9.64 -20.84 4.90
CA LEU A 658 8.20 -20.59 4.91
C LEU A 658 7.45 -21.67 5.71
N ASP A 659 6.24 -21.32 6.15
CA ASP A 659 5.37 -22.17 6.96
C ASP A 659 5.21 -23.58 6.37
N LYS A 660 5.24 -24.59 7.25
CA LYS A 660 5.27 -26.01 6.86
C LYS A 660 4.09 -26.46 6.00
N GLY A 661 2.94 -25.80 6.13
CA GLY A 661 1.72 -26.13 5.39
C GLY A 661 1.63 -25.58 3.96
N LEU A 662 2.54 -24.68 3.55
CA LEU A 662 2.46 -23.99 2.25
C LEU A 662 2.96 -24.83 1.06
N PHE A 663 3.80 -25.82 1.33
CA PHE A 663 4.39 -26.69 0.31
C PHE A 663 4.28 -28.15 0.73
N LEU A 664 4.14 -29.04 -0.24
CA LEU A 664 4.15 -30.48 0.00
C LEU A 664 5.54 -30.91 0.49
N THR A 665 5.61 -31.99 1.28
CA THR A 665 6.90 -32.53 1.76
C THR A 665 7.87 -32.79 0.61
N LYS A 666 7.39 -33.33 -0.52
CA LYS A 666 8.22 -33.57 -1.72
C LYS A 666 8.80 -32.28 -2.31
N GLU A 667 8.04 -31.19 -2.31
CA GLU A 667 8.49 -29.88 -2.81
C GLU A 667 9.56 -29.31 -1.87
N ARG A 668 9.35 -29.40 -0.56
CA ARG A 668 10.34 -28.99 0.45
C ARG A 668 11.63 -29.81 0.33
N GLN A 669 11.54 -31.12 0.10
CA GLN A 669 12.69 -32.00 -0.11
C GLN A 669 13.47 -31.61 -1.38
N ALA A 670 12.78 -31.18 -2.44
CA ALA A 670 13.42 -30.66 -3.64
C ALA A 670 14.18 -29.35 -3.36
N PHE A 671 13.61 -28.43 -2.57
CA PHE A 671 14.31 -27.21 -2.15
C PHE A 671 15.58 -27.53 -1.35
N GLN A 672 15.50 -28.46 -0.38
CA GLN A 672 16.67 -28.91 0.40
C GLN A 672 17.74 -29.54 -0.49
N SER A 673 17.33 -30.40 -1.44
CA SER A 673 18.25 -31.05 -2.37
C SER A 673 19.02 -30.03 -3.22
N GLU A 674 18.34 -28.98 -3.71
CA GLU A 674 18.99 -27.89 -4.44
C GLU A 674 19.94 -27.06 -3.57
N VAL A 675 19.58 -26.77 -2.31
CA VAL A 675 20.48 -26.10 -1.36
C VAL A 675 21.77 -26.91 -1.16
N VAL A 676 21.65 -28.22 -0.93
CA VAL A 676 22.81 -29.12 -0.73
C VAL A 676 23.64 -29.22 -2.02
N ARG A 677 23.00 -29.32 -3.19
CA ARG A 677 23.67 -29.38 -4.49
C ARG A 677 24.50 -28.13 -4.78
N LEU A 678 23.91 -26.95 -4.58
CA LEU A 678 24.57 -25.64 -4.75
C LEU A 678 25.73 -25.47 -3.77
N ALA A 679 25.47 -25.82 -2.50
CA ALA A 679 26.44 -25.76 -1.42
C ALA A 679 27.73 -26.53 -1.73
N HIS A 680 27.64 -27.74 -2.27
CA HIS A 680 28.81 -28.61 -2.44
C HIS A 680 29.43 -28.56 -3.85
N SER A 681 28.69 -28.15 -4.88
CA SER A 681 29.10 -28.44 -6.28
C SER A 681 29.29 -27.22 -7.18
N GLU A 682 28.54 -26.13 -6.96
CA GLU A 682 28.46 -25.03 -7.95
C GLU A 682 29.11 -23.72 -7.50
N MET A 683 29.18 -23.47 -6.19
CA MET A 683 29.69 -22.20 -5.66
C MET A 683 31.21 -22.17 -5.57
N LYS A 684 31.83 -21.07 -6.05
CA LYS A 684 33.28 -20.83 -5.94
C LYS A 684 33.70 -20.20 -4.61
N HIS A 685 32.81 -19.43 -3.99
CA HIS A 685 33.07 -18.68 -2.77
C HIS A 685 32.02 -18.96 -1.71
N PRO A 686 32.39 -18.95 -0.41
CA PRO A 686 31.42 -19.14 0.64
C PRO A 686 30.38 -18.01 0.70
N VAL A 687 29.09 -18.36 0.71
CA VAL A 687 27.97 -17.40 0.81
C VAL A 687 27.44 -17.38 2.24
N PRO A 688 27.53 -16.24 2.96
CA PRO A 688 26.93 -16.09 4.27
C PRO A 688 25.42 -15.84 4.16
N LEU A 689 24.61 -16.60 4.89
CA LEU A 689 23.15 -16.46 4.89
C LEU A 689 22.55 -16.54 6.29
N ASP A 690 21.49 -15.78 6.52
CA ASP A 690 20.70 -15.87 7.74
C ASP A 690 19.64 -16.97 7.62
N VAL A 691 19.66 -17.93 8.55
CA VAL A 691 18.74 -19.07 8.59
C VAL A 691 17.94 -19.11 9.89
N SER A 692 17.81 -17.97 10.59
CA SER A 692 17.13 -17.92 11.89
C SER A 692 15.69 -18.45 11.86
N SER A 693 15.01 -18.36 10.72
CA SER A 693 13.66 -18.92 10.53
C SER A 693 13.64 -20.44 10.26
N LEU A 694 14.77 -21.02 9.83
CA LEU A 694 14.89 -22.43 9.44
C LEU A 694 15.58 -23.27 10.52
N ILE A 695 16.58 -22.70 11.21
CA ILE A 695 17.26 -23.32 12.34
C ILE A 695 17.08 -22.39 13.53
N THR A 696 16.33 -22.82 14.53
CA THR A 696 16.22 -22.09 15.81
C THR A 696 16.94 -22.86 16.90
N PHE A 697 17.38 -22.18 17.95
CA PHE A 697 18.07 -22.83 19.06
C PHE A 697 17.81 -22.10 20.37
N SER A 698 17.88 -22.84 21.47
CA SER A 698 17.74 -22.33 22.82
C SER A 698 18.58 -23.13 23.80
N GLY A 699 18.86 -22.51 24.95
CA GLY A 699 19.40 -23.23 26.10
C GLY A 699 18.39 -24.26 26.62
N ASN A 700 18.91 -25.26 27.32
CA ASN A 700 18.06 -26.22 28.01
C ASN A 700 17.26 -25.52 29.13
N PRO A 701 16.00 -25.91 29.36
CA PRO A 701 15.22 -25.40 30.47
C PRO A 701 15.81 -25.91 31.80
N GLY A 702 16.39 -25.01 32.61
CA GLY A 702 17.03 -25.35 33.88
C GLY A 702 17.87 -24.21 34.47
N PRO A 703 18.49 -24.41 35.65
CA PRO A 703 19.49 -23.49 36.16
C PRO A 703 20.68 -23.38 35.20
N PRO A 704 21.39 -22.23 35.15
CA PRO A 704 22.59 -22.09 34.33
C PRO A 704 23.62 -23.15 34.68
N LEU A 705 24.41 -23.59 33.70
CA LEU A 705 25.60 -24.39 33.97
C LEU A 705 26.54 -23.56 34.83
N GLU A 706 26.93 -24.07 35.99
CA GLU A 706 27.83 -23.39 36.91
C GLU A 706 29.24 -23.99 36.77
N LEU A 707 30.20 -23.15 36.35
CA LEU A 707 31.62 -23.51 36.21
C LEU A 707 32.48 -22.56 37.04
N CYS A 708 33.73 -22.95 37.31
CA CYS A 708 34.73 -22.06 37.89
C CYS A 708 35.76 -21.63 36.85
N ASP A 709 36.49 -20.56 37.16
CA ASP A 709 37.58 -20.08 36.33
C ASP A 709 38.62 -21.17 36.06
N GLY A 710 38.89 -21.46 34.79
CA GLY A 710 39.82 -22.51 34.37
C GLY A 710 39.19 -23.88 34.10
N ASP A 711 37.94 -24.15 34.51
CA ASP A 711 37.31 -25.45 34.31
C ASP A 711 36.80 -25.64 32.87
N PRO A 712 37.11 -26.77 32.20
CA PRO A 712 36.41 -27.16 30.99
C PRO A 712 34.99 -27.64 31.34
N GLY A 713 34.04 -27.44 30.42
CA GLY A 713 32.64 -27.83 30.61
C GLY A 713 32.05 -28.46 29.37
N THR A 714 30.80 -28.88 29.48
CA THR A 714 30.02 -29.38 28.34
C THR A 714 28.67 -28.71 28.33
N LEU A 715 28.36 -27.98 27.26
CA LEU A 715 27.10 -27.27 27.09
C LEU A 715 26.17 -28.04 26.16
N SER A 716 25.02 -28.44 26.68
CA SER A 716 23.95 -29.01 25.86
C SER A 716 22.97 -27.92 25.42
N VAL A 717 22.74 -27.83 24.11
CA VAL A 717 21.86 -26.84 23.46
C VAL A 717 20.81 -27.58 22.65
N THR A 718 19.57 -27.13 22.73
CA THR A 718 18.49 -27.65 21.89
C THR A 718 18.44 -26.85 20.61
N VAL A 719 18.50 -27.54 19.46
CA VAL A 719 18.42 -26.96 18.11
C VAL A 719 17.24 -27.56 17.38
N TRP A 720 16.34 -26.72 16.88
CA TRP A 720 15.23 -27.13 16.04
C TRP A 720 15.58 -26.92 14.57
N SER A 721 15.51 -28.00 13.80
CA SER A 721 15.71 -28.01 12.36
C SER A 721 14.36 -27.99 11.64
N GLY A 722 14.16 -26.99 10.78
CA GLY A 722 13.02 -26.89 9.88
C GLY A 722 13.21 -27.59 8.52
N PHE A 723 14.35 -28.26 8.32
CA PHE A 723 14.61 -29.07 7.13
C PHE A 723 13.70 -30.30 7.08
N PRO A 724 13.18 -30.69 5.91
CA PRO A 724 12.34 -31.88 5.75
C PRO A 724 13.09 -33.19 5.94
N ASP A 725 14.37 -33.26 5.56
CA ASP A 725 15.23 -34.45 5.73
C ASP A 725 16.48 -34.13 6.55
N ASP A 726 17.20 -35.18 6.99
CA ASP A 726 18.47 -35.06 7.71
C ASP A 726 19.46 -34.19 6.94
N ILE A 727 20.10 -33.24 7.64
CA ILE A 727 21.12 -32.37 7.04
C ILE A 727 22.45 -32.52 7.77
N THR A 728 23.51 -32.77 7.01
CA THR A 728 24.87 -32.90 7.54
C THR A 728 25.56 -31.55 7.54
N LEU A 729 26.04 -31.13 8.70
CA LEU A 729 26.81 -29.91 8.89
C LEU A 729 28.29 -30.25 9.01
N GLU A 730 29.13 -29.67 8.17
CA GLU A 730 30.60 -29.84 8.22
C GLU A 730 31.19 -29.19 9.48
N SER A 731 30.64 -28.04 9.86
CA SER A 731 30.96 -27.40 11.13
C SER A 731 29.73 -26.74 11.71
N LEU A 732 29.66 -26.74 13.04
CA LEU A 732 28.68 -26.01 13.82
C LEU A 732 29.41 -25.33 14.95
N SER A 733 29.20 -24.02 15.10
CA SER A 733 29.79 -23.23 16.15
C SER A 733 28.81 -22.27 16.80
N LEU A 734 28.87 -22.18 18.12
CA LEU A 734 28.01 -21.36 18.92
C LEU A 734 28.83 -20.31 19.66
N THR A 735 28.41 -19.06 19.57
CA THR A 735 29.02 -17.96 20.31
C THR A 735 28.33 -17.78 21.66
N LEU A 736 29.10 -17.58 22.73
CA LEU A 736 28.59 -17.10 24.00
C LEU A 736 28.87 -15.61 24.13
N ILE A 737 27.93 -14.86 24.72
CA ILE A 737 28.09 -13.41 24.95
C ILE A 737 28.07 -13.17 26.46
N ALA A 738 29.09 -12.50 26.97
CA ALA A 738 29.16 -12.10 28.37
C ALA A 738 28.15 -10.96 28.65
N THR A 739 27.39 -11.05 29.74
CA THR A 739 26.35 -10.05 30.05
C THR A 739 26.89 -8.69 30.52
N TYR A 740 28.19 -8.60 30.86
CA TYR A 740 28.79 -7.40 31.45
C TYR A 740 29.69 -6.62 30.47
N ASN A 741 30.14 -7.23 29.36
CA ASN A 741 30.95 -6.60 28.30
C ASN A 741 30.62 -7.27 26.95
N ALA A 742 30.07 -6.52 25.99
CA ALA A 742 29.71 -7.05 24.67
C ALA A 742 30.94 -7.43 23.81
N ASP A 743 32.09 -6.78 24.01
CA ASP A 743 33.26 -6.91 23.13
C ASP A 743 34.30 -7.97 23.59
N GLU A 744 34.32 -8.39 24.86
CA GLU A 744 35.36 -9.30 25.39
C GLU A 744 34.99 -10.80 25.32
N GLY A 745 33.77 -11.14 24.87
CA GLY A 745 33.19 -12.48 25.03
C GLY A 745 33.14 -13.40 23.80
N VAL A 746 33.59 -12.99 22.61
CA VAL A 746 33.31 -13.72 21.36
C VAL A 746 34.29 -14.89 21.14
N LYS A 747 34.23 -15.94 21.97
CA LYS A 747 34.84 -17.24 21.65
C LYS A 747 33.78 -18.19 21.11
N ALA A 748 33.91 -18.56 19.83
CA ALA A 748 33.05 -19.53 19.18
C ALA A 748 33.40 -20.95 19.65
N ILE A 749 32.45 -21.62 20.30
CA ILE A 749 32.55 -23.02 20.70
C ILE A 749 32.21 -23.87 19.49
N ARG A 750 33.12 -24.73 19.06
CA ARG A 750 32.94 -25.56 17.87
C ARG A 750 32.56 -26.99 18.25
N SER A 751 31.68 -27.59 17.47
CA SER A 751 31.48 -29.05 17.48
C SER A 751 32.77 -29.73 16.99
N SER A 752 33.13 -30.84 17.63
CA SER A 752 34.35 -31.61 17.33
C SER A 752 34.21 -32.50 16.09
N ALA A 753 32.98 -32.75 15.61
CA ALA A 753 32.69 -33.60 14.46
C ALA A 753 31.54 -33.05 13.62
N ALA A 754 31.42 -33.56 12.38
CA ALA A 754 30.28 -33.28 11.52
C ALA A 754 28.97 -33.63 12.25
N THR A 755 28.02 -32.71 12.25
CA THR A 755 26.79 -32.83 13.04
C THR A 755 25.62 -33.07 12.10
N ILE A 756 24.86 -34.15 12.32
CA ILE A 756 23.65 -34.46 11.54
C ILE A 756 22.45 -33.91 12.31
N LEU A 757 21.73 -32.95 11.72
CA LEU A 757 20.47 -32.46 12.27
C LEU A 757 19.31 -33.24 11.66
N LYS A 758 18.55 -33.92 12.51
CA LYS A 758 17.27 -34.55 12.15
C LYS A 758 16.17 -33.50 12.06
N PRO A 759 15.10 -33.71 11.26
CA PRO A 759 13.93 -32.84 11.27
C PRO A 759 13.35 -32.67 12.69
N GLY A 760 13.03 -31.43 13.07
CA GLY A 760 12.49 -31.12 14.40
C GLY A 760 13.57 -30.92 15.47
N LYS A 761 13.31 -31.41 16.69
CA LYS A 761 14.13 -31.14 17.88
C LYS A 761 15.39 -32.02 17.90
N ASN A 762 16.55 -31.39 18.03
CA ASN A 762 17.85 -32.03 18.20
C ASN A 762 18.51 -31.52 19.49
N THR A 763 19.28 -32.37 20.16
CA THR A 763 20.13 -31.97 21.29
C THR A 763 21.58 -32.09 20.88
N ILE A 764 22.31 -30.98 20.94
CA ILE A 764 23.71 -30.91 20.54
C ILE A 764 24.54 -30.59 21.77
N THR A 765 25.62 -31.33 21.95
CA THR A 765 26.50 -31.24 23.09
C THR A 765 27.84 -30.67 22.62
N LEU A 766 28.22 -29.50 23.16
CA LEU A 766 29.40 -28.75 22.75
C LEU A 766 30.42 -28.68 23.90
N SER A 767 31.68 -28.99 23.62
CA SER A 767 32.76 -28.89 24.61
C SER A 767 33.14 -27.43 24.86
N LEU A 768 32.95 -26.95 26.08
CA LEU A 768 33.30 -25.60 26.50
C LEU A 768 34.79 -25.55 26.92
N PRO A 769 35.63 -24.76 26.24
CA PRO A 769 36.97 -24.47 26.75
C PRO A 769 36.86 -23.56 27.99
N PRO A 770 37.92 -23.46 28.82
CA PRO A 770 37.95 -22.59 29.98
C PRO A 770 37.51 -21.15 29.66
N GLN A 771 36.51 -20.65 30.39
CA GLN A 771 35.91 -19.32 30.20
C GLN A 771 36.31 -18.39 31.35
N LYS A 772 36.34 -17.07 31.08
CA LYS A 772 36.58 -16.07 32.13
C LYS A 772 35.38 -15.98 33.09
N PRO A 773 35.56 -15.52 34.34
CA PRO A 773 34.47 -15.31 35.28
C PRO A 773 33.40 -14.33 34.77
N GLY A 774 32.13 -14.73 34.84
CA GLY A 774 30.99 -13.93 34.45
C GLY A 774 29.75 -14.74 34.04
N SER A 775 28.65 -14.04 33.75
CA SER A 775 27.43 -14.66 33.24
C SER A 775 27.41 -14.58 31.71
N TYR A 776 27.07 -15.67 31.05
CA TYR A 776 27.05 -15.79 29.60
C TYR A 776 25.67 -16.20 29.09
N VAL A 777 25.25 -15.57 28.00
CA VAL A 777 24.04 -15.92 27.24
C VAL A 777 24.44 -16.50 25.89
N LEU A 778 23.51 -17.22 25.25
CA LEU A 778 23.70 -17.66 23.88
C LEU A 778 23.72 -16.44 22.95
N GLY A 779 24.70 -16.39 22.06
CA GLY A 779 24.81 -15.37 21.03
C GLY A 779 24.27 -15.88 19.69
N VAL A 780 25.19 -16.19 18.79
CA VAL A 780 24.87 -16.60 17.41
C VAL A 780 25.31 -18.04 17.20
N LEU A 781 24.42 -18.85 16.63
CA LEU A 781 24.73 -20.17 16.09
C LEU A 781 25.16 -19.99 14.64
N THR A 782 26.32 -20.53 14.30
CA THR A 782 26.90 -20.46 12.96
C THR A 782 27.22 -21.87 12.51
N GLY A 783 27.16 -22.14 11.22
CA GLY A 783 27.58 -23.43 10.69
C GLY A 783 27.87 -23.39 9.21
N GLN A 784 28.38 -24.52 8.71
CA GLN A 784 28.82 -24.67 7.34
C GLN A 784 28.27 -25.95 6.72
N ILE A 785 27.73 -25.80 5.50
CA ILE A 785 27.31 -26.90 4.62
C ILE A 785 28.00 -26.61 3.28
N GLY A 786 29.05 -27.35 2.91
CA GLY A 786 29.89 -27.01 1.76
C GLY A 786 30.34 -25.53 1.79
N HIS A 787 30.02 -24.78 0.73
CA HIS A 787 30.26 -23.35 0.62
C HIS A 787 29.13 -22.46 1.20
N LEU A 788 28.03 -23.01 1.72
CA LEU A 788 27.04 -22.23 2.46
C LEU A 788 27.51 -22.03 3.90
N ARG A 789 27.68 -20.77 4.33
CA ARG A 789 27.87 -20.41 5.73
C ARG A 789 26.58 -19.82 6.26
N PHE A 790 26.01 -20.40 7.30
CA PHE A 790 24.77 -19.89 7.87
C PHE A 790 24.99 -19.27 9.24
N ARG A 791 24.13 -18.32 9.59
CA ARG A 791 23.99 -17.76 10.93
C ARG A 791 22.53 -17.86 11.39
N SER A 792 22.34 -18.14 12.67
CA SER A 792 21.04 -18.15 13.33
C SER A 792 21.17 -17.42 14.66
N HIS A 793 20.19 -16.59 14.98
CA HIS A 793 20.11 -15.83 16.21
C HIS A 793 19.28 -16.57 17.27
N SER A 794 19.65 -16.47 18.55
CA SER A 794 19.00 -17.24 19.63
C SER A 794 17.58 -16.75 19.92
N PHE A 795 16.66 -17.67 20.24
CA PHE A 795 15.29 -17.37 20.69
C PHE A 795 15.04 -17.87 22.12
N SER A 796 14.24 -17.15 22.92
CA SER A 796 13.78 -17.61 24.23
C SER A 796 12.37 -18.22 24.15
N LYS A 797 12.23 -19.54 24.33
CA LYS A 797 10.93 -20.23 24.38
C LYS A 797 10.35 -20.14 25.81
N VAL A 798 9.11 -19.66 25.96
CA VAL A 798 8.35 -19.71 27.23
C VAL A 798 7.00 -20.35 26.94
N GLY A 799 6.87 -21.62 27.28
CA GLY A 799 5.63 -22.40 27.22
C GLY A 799 5.88 -23.79 27.83
N PRO A 800 4.83 -24.50 28.30
CA PRO A 800 4.96 -25.87 28.77
C PRO A 800 5.63 -26.75 27.70
N ALA A 801 6.30 -27.82 28.13
CA ALA A 801 7.13 -28.67 27.25
C ALA A 801 6.39 -29.23 26.01
N ASP A 802 5.05 -29.21 26.01
CA ASP A 802 4.18 -29.83 25.02
C ASP A 802 3.38 -28.85 24.14
N SER A 803 3.58 -27.52 24.23
CA SER A 803 2.93 -26.59 23.31
C SER A 803 3.88 -26.09 22.23
N ASP A 804 3.56 -26.40 20.96
CA ASP A 804 4.28 -25.92 19.78
C ASP A 804 3.92 -24.48 19.37
N ASP A 805 3.01 -23.83 20.09
CA ASP A 805 2.50 -22.50 19.72
C ASP A 805 3.03 -21.36 20.60
N PHE A 806 3.32 -20.25 19.92
CA PHE A 806 3.70 -18.91 20.38
C PHE A 806 5.16 -18.67 20.84
N MET A 807 5.90 -18.01 19.94
CA MET A 807 7.23 -17.41 20.15
C MET A 807 7.06 -15.93 20.55
N SER A 808 7.68 -15.47 21.65
CA SER A 808 7.65 -14.06 22.07
C SER A 808 9.06 -13.42 22.07
N TYR A 809 9.15 -12.15 21.65
CA TYR A 809 10.41 -11.45 21.35
C TYR A 809 10.96 -10.56 22.49
N GLU A 810 10.32 -10.49 23.66
CA GLU A 810 10.51 -9.34 24.56
C GLU A 810 10.87 -9.65 26.03
N LYS A 811 11.72 -10.64 26.32
CA LYS A 811 12.20 -10.84 27.71
C LYS A 811 13.72 -11.01 27.83
N PRO A 812 14.33 -10.59 28.96
CA PRO A 812 15.78 -10.63 29.14
C PRO A 812 16.31 -12.06 29.04
N THR A 813 17.32 -12.24 28.19
CA THR A 813 18.05 -13.50 27.99
C THR A 813 18.59 -14.01 29.33
N ARG A 814 18.01 -15.11 29.83
CA ARG A 814 18.52 -15.78 31.03
C ARG A 814 19.95 -16.27 30.78
N PRO A 815 20.88 -16.10 31.73
CA PRO A 815 22.22 -16.67 31.60
C PRO A 815 22.10 -18.19 31.52
N ILE A 816 22.85 -18.78 30.59
CA ILE A 816 22.89 -20.24 30.36
C ILE A 816 24.18 -20.84 30.91
N LEU A 817 25.21 -20.03 31.07
CA LEU A 817 26.46 -20.38 31.73
C LEU A 817 26.82 -19.29 32.74
N LYS A 818 27.24 -19.70 33.94
CA LYS A 818 27.74 -18.81 34.98
C LYS A 818 29.10 -19.31 35.43
N VAL A 819 30.13 -18.50 35.20
CA VAL A 819 31.50 -18.79 35.59
C VAL A 819 31.84 -17.97 36.81
N PHE A 820 32.13 -18.63 37.92
CA PHE A 820 32.45 -17.95 39.17
C PHE A 820 33.94 -17.60 39.25
N LYS A 821 34.25 -16.44 39.85
CA LYS A 821 35.60 -16.14 40.32
C LYS A 821 35.98 -17.16 41.42
N PRO A 822 37.28 -17.43 41.61
CA PRO A 822 37.75 -18.18 42.77
C PRO A 822 37.18 -17.57 44.05
N ARG A 823 36.40 -18.34 44.80
CA ARG A 823 35.74 -17.94 46.05
C ARG A 823 35.55 -19.20 46.91
N SER A 824 35.21 -19.04 48.19
CA SER A 824 34.90 -20.17 49.08
C SER A 824 33.63 -20.89 48.61
N LEU A 825 33.81 -21.94 47.79
CA LEU A 825 32.75 -22.82 47.27
C LEU A 825 32.56 -24.07 48.15
N VAL A 826 33.34 -24.14 49.22
CA VAL A 826 33.26 -25.12 50.29
C VAL A 826 33.36 -24.35 51.61
N ASP A 827 32.64 -24.80 52.62
CA ASP A 827 32.91 -24.43 54.00
C ASP A 827 33.45 -25.65 54.74
N LEU A 828 34.64 -25.48 55.31
CA LEU A 828 35.17 -26.42 56.28
C LEU A 828 34.79 -25.86 57.66
N ALA A 829 34.10 -26.65 58.48
CA ALA A 829 33.78 -26.31 59.86
C ALA A 829 34.24 -27.43 60.80
N ALA A 830 34.65 -27.10 62.02
CA ALA A 830 34.93 -28.13 63.02
C ALA A 830 33.60 -28.67 63.56
N ALA A 831 33.43 -30.00 63.58
CA ALA A 831 32.22 -30.65 64.08
C ALA A 831 32.09 -30.53 65.60
N VAL A 832 33.21 -30.51 66.33
CA VAL A 832 33.25 -30.34 67.80
C VAL A 832 34.57 -29.63 68.19
N SER A 833 34.50 -28.56 68.99
CA SER A 833 35.69 -27.87 69.54
C SER A 833 35.94 -28.28 71.00
N SER A 834 36.45 -29.48 71.21
CA SER A 834 36.97 -29.90 72.53
C SER A 834 38.45 -29.52 72.64
N ALA A 835 38.93 -29.21 73.84
CA ALA A 835 40.37 -29.07 74.07
C ALA A 835 41.09 -30.43 73.88
N LEU A 836 42.26 -30.40 73.26
CA LEU A 836 43.04 -31.62 73.00
C LEU A 836 43.78 -32.06 74.27
N LEU A 837 43.68 -33.33 74.64
CA LEU A 837 44.46 -33.95 75.72
C LEU A 837 45.88 -34.20 75.22
N MET A 838 46.86 -33.94 76.08
CA MET A 838 48.27 -34.12 75.73
C MET A 838 48.65 -35.61 75.74
N ASN A 839 49.33 -36.06 74.69
CA ASN A 839 49.86 -37.40 74.46
C ASN A 839 48.79 -38.53 74.40
N GLU A 840 47.53 -38.19 74.13
CA GLU A 840 46.45 -39.16 73.84
C GLU A 840 45.84 -38.92 72.45
N PRO A 841 45.50 -39.99 71.71
CA PRO A 841 44.86 -39.86 70.41
C PRO A 841 43.39 -39.48 70.54
N GLN A 842 42.94 -38.49 69.77
CA GLN A 842 41.58 -37.98 69.76
C GLN A 842 41.08 -37.74 68.34
N TRP A 843 39.78 -37.97 68.13
CA TRP A 843 39.13 -37.72 66.85
C TRP A 843 38.70 -36.27 66.72
N VAL A 844 39.14 -35.63 65.64
CA VAL A 844 38.71 -34.30 65.23
C VAL A 844 37.85 -34.42 63.99
N GLY A 845 36.58 -34.04 64.11
CA GLY A 845 35.65 -34.01 62.99
C GLY A 845 35.71 -32.69 62.22
N ILE A 846 35.83 -32.76 60.90
CA ILE A 846 35.75 -31.62 59.99
C ILE A 846 34.54 -31.82 59.08
N ILE A 847 33.56 -30.94 59.22
CA ILE A 847 32.40 -30.86 58.33
C ILE A 847 32.86 -30.22 57.03
N VAL A 848 32.74 -30.95 55.93
CA VAL A 848 32.95 -30.48 54.56
C VAL A 848 31.58 -30.20 53.97
N LYS A 849 31.27 -28.92 53.72
CA LYS A 849 30.00 -28.48 53.15
C LYS A 849 30.20 -27.87 51.76
N PRO A 850 29.80 -28.56 50.68
CA PRO A 850 29.75 -27.97 49.34
C PRO A 850 28.74 -26.82 49.28
N ILE A 851 29.10 -25.67 48.68
CA ILE A 851 28.22 -24.51 48.49
C ILE A 851 27.99 -24.29 47.01
N ASN A 852 26.86 -24.78 46.49
CA ASN A 852 26.43 -24.63 45.09
C ASN A 852 27.54 -25.01 44.08
N TYR A 853 28.40 -25.98 44.41
CA TYR A 853 29.46 -26.48 43.53
C TYR A 853 29.85 -27.90 43.96
N SER A 854 30.17 -28.76 43.01
CA SER A 854 30.51 -30.17 43.27
C SER A 854 31.97 -30.32 43.66
N LEU A 855 32.25 -31.03 44.76
CA LEU A 855 33.61 -31.40 45.20
C LEU A 855 34.10 -32.71 44.59
N ARG A 856 33.60 -33.09 43.42
CA ARG A 856 33.96 -34.34 42.78
C ARG A 856 35.44 -34.34 42.39
N GLY A 857 36.16 -35.37 42.82
CA GLY A 857 37.62 -35.47 42.63
C GLY A 857 38.42 -34.47 43.48
N ALA A 858 37.82 -33.85 44.50
CA ALA A 858 38.55 -32.97 45.41
C ALA A 858 39.56 -33.74 46.27
N VAL A 859 40.72 -33.12 46.48
CA VAL A 859 41.84 -33.64 47.26
C VAL A 859 42.04 -32.76 48.48
N LEU A 860 41.88 -33.32 49.66
CA LEU A 860 42.16 -32.64 50.92
C LEU A 860 43.59 -32.93 51.36
N HIS A 861 44.38 -31.87 51.50
CA HIS A 861 45.69 -31.89 52.12
C HIS A 861 45.57 -31.49 53.59
N ILE A 862 46.17 -32.29 54.47
CA ILE A 862 46.17 -32.03 55.91
C ILE A 862 47.62 -31.85 56.34
N ASP A 863 47.93 -30.66 56.87
CA ASP A 863 49.23 -30.35 57.45
C ASP A 863 49.08 -30.02 58.94
N THR A 864 49.85 -30.70 59.78
CA THR A 864 49.82 -30.51 61.23
C THR A 864 50.99 -29.63 61.65
N GLY A 865 50.68 -28.51 62.31
CA GLY A 865 51.69 -27.61 62.86
C GLY A 865 52.48 -28.23 64.02
N PRO A 866 53.52 -27.53 64.52
CA PRO A 866 54.43 -28.05 65.54
C PRO A 866 53.70 -28.55 66.79
N GLY A 867 54.01 -29.78 67.21
CA GLY A 867 53.46 -30.41 68.41
C GLY A 867 52.12 -31.13 68.22
N LEU A 868 51.62 -31.31 67.00
CA LEU A 868 50.46 -32.16 66.69
C LEU A 868 50.89 -33.23 65.67
N ARG A 869 50.55 -34.49 65.90
CA ARG A 869 50.86 -35.59 64.97
C ARG A 869 49.59 -36.35 64.62
N ILE A 870 49.44 -36.70 63.36
CA ILE A 870 48.41 -37.64 62.90
C ILE A 870 48.85 -39.05 63.30
N GLU A 871 47.92 -39.85 63.81
CA GLU A 871 48.21 -41.24 64.16
C GLU A 871 48.01 -42.16 62.96
N GLU A 872 49.10 -42.42 62.22
CA GLU A 872 49.10 -43.15 60.94
C GLU A 872 48.61 -44.61 61.01
N SER A 873 48.42 -45.18 62.21
CA SER A 873 47.91 -46.53 62.41
C SER A 873 46.37 -46.64 62.37
N HIS A 874 45.65 -45.52 62.36
CA HIS A 874 44.19 -45.47 62.33
C HIS A 874 43.67 -44.99 60.95
N VAL A 875 42.60 -45.63 60.46
CA VAL A 875 41.97 -45.31 59.17
C VAL A 875 41.05 -44.09 59.36
N PHE A 876 41.06 -43.14 58.43
CA PHE A 876 40.19 -41.96 58.48
C PHE A 876 38.76 -42.37 58.16
N GLU A 877 37.76 -41.74 58.78
CA GLU A 877 36.36 -42.08 58.56
C GLU A 877 35.60 -40.90 57.99
N MET A 878 34.86 -41.11 56.90
CA MET A 878 34.01 -40.09 56.31
C MET A 878 32.58 -40.58 56.22
N GLU A 879 31.66 -39.79 56.75
CA GLU A 879 30.23 -40.10 56.80
C GLU A 879 29.38 -38.89 56.42
N ARG A 880 28.11 -39.13 56.12
CA ARG A 880 27.14 -38.06 55.84
C ARG A 880 26.78 -37.30 57.12
N TYR A 881 26.87 -35.97 57.10
CA TYR A 881 26.50 -35.14 58.24
C TYR A 881 25.00 -34.80 58.22
N ALA A 882 24.23 -35.28 59.20
CA ALA A 882 22.83 -34.91 59.40
C ALA A 882 22.73 -33.86 60.52
N ASN A 883 22.36 -32.62 60.18
CA ASN A 883 22.31 -31.51 61.14
C ASN A 883 20.93 -31.50 61.84
N GLU A 884 20.81 -32.01 63.07
CA GLU A 884 19.61 -31.85 63.90
C GLU A 884 19.64 -30.50 64.64
N SER A 885 19.22 -29.40 64.00
CA SER A 885 18.55 -28.27 64.67
C SER A 885 18.20 -27.07 63.74
N GLN A 886 16.89 -26.81 63.69
CA GLN A 886 16.16 -25.55 63.51
C GLN A 886 15.77 -24.99 62.11
N ASN A 887 14.45 -25.17 61.87
CA ASN A 887 13.40 -24.14 61.70
C ASN A 887 13.00 -23.60 60.32
N ALA A 888 11.84 -24.08 59.89
CA ALA A 888 10.59 -23.34 59.65
C ALA A 888 10.64 -22.07 58.78
N GLY A 889 10.20 -22.23 57.53
CA GLY A 889 9.68 -21.13 56.71
C GLY A 889 9.89 -21.33 55.21
N ASP A 890 9.16 -22.24 54.57
CA ASP A 890 8.40 -21.85 53.37
C ASP A 890 7.32 -22.89 53.04
N LEU A 891 6.08 -22.41 52.95
CA LEU A 891 4.89 -23.20 52.67
C LEU A 891 4.63 -23.14 51.16
N GLY A 892 4.76 -24.25 50.46
CA GLY A 892 4.42 -24.36 49.04
C GLY A 892 3.80 -25.71 48.73
N TYR A 893 2.46 -25.75 48.69
CA TYR A 893 1.62 -26.89 48.34
C TYR A 893 1.98 -27.53 46.98
N SER A 894 2.06 -28.87 46.91
CA SER A 894 1.02 -29.73 46.29
C SER A 894 1.52 -31.17 46.02
N ASP A 895 0.94 -32.08 46.79
CA ASP A 895 0.30 -33.35 46.44
C ASP A 895 0.91 -34.34 45.41
N GLY A 896 1.09 -35.58 45.89
CA GLY A 896 0.50 -36.77 45.23
C GLY A 896 1.34 -37.54 44.21
N ALA A 897 2.11 -38.55 44.68
CA ALA A 897 2.07 -39.90 44.12
C ALA A 897 2.88 -40.88 44.99
N ARG A 898 2.17 -41.79 45.66
CA ARG A 898 2.76 -43.01 46.23
C ARG A 898 3.17 -43.93 45.08
N ASN A 899 4.37 -44.49 45.15
CA ASN A 899 4.56 -45.89 44.80
C ASN A 899 5.75 -46.49 45.54
N ASP A 900 5.49 -47.69 46.09
CA ASP A 900 6.37 -48.49 46.92
C ASP A 900 7.63 -48.94 46.20
N GLY A 901 8.72 -49.02 46.97
CA GLY A 901 9.97 -49.66 46.57
C GLY A 901 11.01 -49.46 47.66
N SER A 902 11.13 -50.45 48.54
CA SER A 902 12.15 -50.53 49.59
C SER A 902 13.53 -50.10 49.08
N SER A 903 14.17 -49.15 49.75
CA SER A 903 15.60 -48.95 49.63
C SER A 903 16.12 -48.63 51.02
N ALA A 904 16.98 -49.51 51.51
CA ALA A 904 17.71 -49.36 52.75
C ALA A 904 18.28 -47.94 52.84
N VAL A 905 18.17 -47.33 54.01
CA VAL A 905 19.05 -46.21 54.37
C VAL A 905 20.45 -46.80 54.40
N THR A 906 21.16 -46.76 53.27
CA THR A 906 22.59 -47.01 53.25
C THR A 906 23.20 -45.91 54.10
N GLU A 907 23.70 -46.25 55.29
CA GLU A 907 24.64 -45.40 56.00
C GLU A 907 25.83 -45.20 55.04
N GLU A 908 25.89 -44.05 54.39
CA GLU A 908 26.96 -43.68 53.46
C GLU A 908 28.22 -43.40 54.29
N PHE A 909 28.96 -44.46 54.58
CA PHE A 909 30.20 -44.47 55.35
C PHE A 909 31.34 -45.00 54.50
N LYS A 910 32.50 -44.34 54.54
CA LYS A 910 33.71 -44.82 53.86
C LYS A 910 34.94 -44.57 54.72
N GLN A 911 35.73 -45.63 54.89
CA GLN A 911 37.07 -45.58 55.43
C GLN A 911 38.06 -45.10 54.36
N LEU A 912 38.89 -44.11 54.71
CA LEU A 912 39.86 -43.44 53.84
C LEU A 912 41.28 -43.63 54.39
N THR A 913 42.24 -43.85 53.50
CA THR A 913 43.66 -43.98 53.86
C THR A 913 44.43 -42.74 53.48
N LEU A 914 45.22 -42.19 54.41
CA LEU A 914 46.12 -41.07 54.13
C LEU A 914 47.34 -41.57 53.35
N GLN A 915 47.62 -40.98 52.19
CA GLN A 915 48.85 -41.22 51.44
C GLN A 915 49.58 -39.87 51.31
N ASP A 916 50.77 -39.76 51.91
CA ASP A 916 51.62 -38.54 51.89
C ASP A 916 50.86 -37.24 52.23
N GLY A 917 50.01 -37.26 53.26
CA GLY A 917 49.24 -36.10 53.72
C GLY A 917 48.02 -35.74 52.86
N ARG A 918 47.62 -36.61 51.91
CA ARG A 918 46.51 -36.38 50.96
C ARG A 918 45.36 -37.36 51.16
N ILE A 919 44.14 -36.87 51.03
CA ILE A 919 42.90 -37.65 51.04
C ILE A 919 42.03 -37.25 49.85
N GLU A 920 41.70 -38.20 48.99
CA GLU A 920 40.70 -38.01 47.93
C GLU A 920 39.29 -38.18 48.51
N LEU A 921 38.44 -37.17 48.33
CA LEU A 921 37.06 -37.26 48.78
C LEU A 921 36.28 -38.25 47.89
N PRO A 922 35.46 -39.15 48.46
CA PRO A 922 34.68 -40.10 47.68
C PRO A 922 33.60 -39.43 46.84
N ASP A 923 33.30 -40.00 45.66
CA ASP A 923 32.32 -39.48 44.70
C ASP A 923 30.95 -39.16 45.34
N TRP A 924 30.48 -39.98 46.29
CA TRP A 924 29.21 -39.77 46.98
C TRP A 924 29.20 -38.50 47.87
N ALA A 925 30.35 -38.10 48.42
CA ALA A 925 30.49 -36.91 49.26
C ALA A 925 30.61 -35.60 48.46
N SER A 926 30.60 -35.67 47.12
CA SER A 926 30.86 -34.52 46.25
C SER A 926 29.82 -33.41 46.36
N ASN A 927 28.55 -33.75 46.62
CA ASN A 927 27.42 -32.82 46.58
C ASN A 927 26.65 -32.76 47.90
N ILE A 928 27.10 -33.48 48.92
CA ILE A 928 26.42 -33.55 50.22
C ILE A 928 27.35 -33.05 51.32
N THR A 929 26.76 -32.60 52.43
CA THR A 929 27.54 -32.22 53.61
C THR A 929 27.99 -33.49 54.33
N SER A 930 29.28 -33.62 54.56
CA SER A 930 29.89 -34.81 55.15
C SER A 930 30.85 -34.43 56.28
N VAL A 931 31.07 -35.32 57.24
CA VAL A 931 32.11 -35.15 58.27
C VAL A 931 33.26 -36.08 57.96
N LEU A 932 34.47 -35.53 57.96
CA LEU A 932 35.71 -36.28 57.97
C LEU A 932 36.26 -36.32 59.40
N TRP A 933 36.37 -37.51 59.97
CA TRP A 933 36.98 -37.76 61.27
C TRP A 933 38.47 -38.07 61.11
N ILE A 934 39.31 -37.25 61.75
CA ILE A 934 40.77 -37.36 61.72
C ILE A 934 41.30 -37.73 63.12
N PRO A 935 42.08 -38.80 63.26
CA PRO A 935 42.75 -39.13 64.52
C PRO A 935 44.04 -38.29 64.68
N VAL A 936 44.06 -37.40 65.68
CA VAL A 936 45.21 -36.54 66.00
C VAL A 936 45.66 -36.71 67.44
N CYS A 937 46.97 -36.55 67.69
CA CYS A 937 47.57 -36.59 69.02
C CYS A 937 48.43 -35.34 69.25
N ALA A 938 48.16 -34.61 70.33
CA ALA A 938 48.94 -33.43 70.71
C ALA A 938 50.19 -33.85 71.52
N ILE A 939 51.38 -33.62 70.98
CA ILE A 939 52.66 -34.06 71.56
C ILE A 939 53.33 -32.91 72.33
N SER A 940 53.92 -33.23 73.49
CA SER A 940 54.87 -32.37 74.21
C SER A 940 56.01 -33.18 74.78
N ASP A 941 57.24 -32.81 74.45
CA ASP A 941 58.45 -33.47 74.93
C ASP A 941 58.77 -33.16 76.40
N ARG A 942 57.98 -32.31 77.07
CA ARG A 942 58.25 -31.85 78.45
C ARG A 942 57.45 -32.56 79.55
N LEU A 943 56.58 -33.52 79.22
CA LEU A 943 55.76 -34.27 80.19
C LEU A 943 55.86 -35.78 79.93
N THR A 944 56.67 -36.48 80.73
CA THR A 944 56.64 -37.94 80.84
C THR A 944 55.40 -38.38 81.63
N LYS A 945 54.73 -39.45 81.16
CA LYS A 945 53.52 -40.03 81.75
C LYS A 945 53.58 -40.13 83.28
N GLY A 946 52.73 -39.37 83.98
CA GLY A 946 52.40 -39.54 85.40
C GLY A 946 53.25 -38.75 86.41
N THR A 947 52.94 -37.47 86.64
CA THR A 947 53.22 -36.77 87.91
C THR A 947 52.27 -35.57 88.09
N SER A 948 51.55 -35.53 89.22
CA SER A 948 50.69 -34.43 89.67
C SER A 948 51.50 -33.44 90.50
N THR A 949 51.59 -32.17 90.06
CA THR A 949 51.88 -31.03 90.95
C THR A 949 51.42 -29.70 90.34
N VAL A 950 50.65 -28.97 91.15
CA VAL A 950 50.06 -27.64 90.91
C VAL A 950 51.11 -26.53 91.03
N VAL A 951 51.45 -25.84 89.93
CA VAL A 951 51.88 -24.41 89.91
C VAL A 951 51.58 -23.80 88.51
N PRO A 952 50.91 -22.65 88.40
CA PRO A 952 50.63 -22.03 87.10
C PRO A 952 51.84 -21.21 86.62
N GLN A 953 52.63 -21.74 85.68
CA GLN A 953 53.49 -20.89 84.85
C GLN A 953 52.62 -20.29 83.74
N ARG A 954 52.54 -18.95 83.70
CA ARG A 954 52.05 -18.21 82.53
C ARG A 954 52.99 -18.48 81.35
N GLN A 955 52.74 -19.56 80.63
CA GLN A 955 53.20 -19.70 79.25
C GLN A 955 52.31 -18.82 78.38
N SER A 956 52.92 -18.13 77.42
CA SER A 956 52.18 -17.39 76.39
C SER A 956 51.15 -18.31 75.78
N VAL A 957 49.88 -17.89 75.73
CA VAL A 957 48.79 -18.64 75.06
C VAL A 957 49.18 -19.00 73.62
N VAL A 958 50.11 -18.25 73.02
CA VAL A 958 50.61 -18.46 71.66
C VAL A 958 51.53 -19.69 71.54
N ASP A 959 52.32 -20.05 72.56
CA ASP A 959 53.29 -21.16 72.50
C ASP A 959 52.67 -22.55 72.71
N GLY A 960 51.41 -22.61 73.16
CA GLY A 960 50.67 -23.85 73.41
C GLY A 960 49.70 -24.26 72.29
N LEU A 961 49.39 -23.37 71.33
CA LEU A 961 48.37 -23.63 70.32
C LEU A 961 48.80 -24.75 69.36
N ARG A 962 47.95 -25.77 69.22
CA ARG A 962 48.12 -26.80 68.20
C ARG A 962 47.29 -26.42 66.99
N THR A 963 47.89 -26.50 65.81
CA THR A 963 47.23 -26.07 64.57
C THR A 963 47.14 -27.20 63.57
N ILE A 964 45.98 -27.29 62.93
CA ILE A 964 45.78 -28.09 61.73
C ILE A 964 45.50 -27.10 60.61
N ALA A 965 46.36 -27.11 59.59
CA ALA A 965 46.12 -26.42 58.34
C ALA A 965 45.53 -27.42 57.35
N LEU A 966 44.34 -27.10 56.85
CA LEU A 966 43.66 -27.86 55.81
C LEU A 966 43.76 -27.08 54.51
N LYS A 967 44.13 -27.77 53.43
CA LYS A 967 44.09 -27.23 52.08
C LYS A 967 43.31 -28.17 51.19
N LEU A 968 42.10 -27.76 50.78
CA LEU A 968 41.28 -28.52 49.83
C LEU A 968 41.54 -28.01 48.42
N GLU A 969 42.03 -28.90 47.55
CA GLU A 969 42.19 -28.68 46.12
C GLU A 969 41.00 -29.31 45.38
N PHE A 970 40.23 -28.52 44.64
CA PHE A 970 39.02 -28.98 43.95
C PHE A 970 38.83 -28.27 42.60
N GLY A 971 37.85 -28.72 41.83
CA GLY A 971 37.68 -28.36 40.42
C GLY A 971 38.35 -29.37 39.49
N VAL A 972 37.84 -29.49 38.26
CA VAL A 972 38.24 -30.54 37.29
C VAL A 972 39.74 -30.46 36.94
N SER A 973 40.35 -29.29 37.11
CA SER A 973 41.78 -29.05 36.90
C SER A 973 42.57 -28.76 38.19
N HIS A 974 42.00 -29.02 39.38
CA HIS A 974 42.58 -28.68 40.69
C HIS A 974 43.04 -27.21 40.82
N ASN A 975 42.32 -26.32 40.15
CA ASN A 975 42.58 -24.89 40.06
C ASN A 975 41.98 -24.09 41.24
N GLN A 976 41.11 -24.71 42.05
CA GLN A 976 40.55 -24.08 43.24
C GLN A 976 41.23 -24.62 44.50
N THR A 977 41.77 -23.72 45.32
CA THR A 977 42.34 -24.04 46.63
C THR A 977 41.56 -23.33 47.72
N PHE A 978 41.07 -24.07 48.70
CA PHE A 978 40.49 -23.53 49.92
C PHE A 978 41.37 -23.92 51.11
N GLU A 979 41.91 -22.92 51.79
CA GLU A 979 42.77 -23.12 52.96
C GLU A 979 42.05 -22.68 54.23
N ARG A 980 42.13 -23.49 55.28
CA ARG A 980 41.62 -23.14 56.60
C ARG A 980 42.51 -23.69 57.69
N GLN A 981 42.87 -22.83 58.63
CA GLN A 981 43.64 -23.20 59.80
C GLN A 981 42.73 -23.22 61.03
N TYR A 982 42.76 -24.32 61.76
CA TYR A 982 42.09 -24.44 63.06
C TYR A 982 43.11 -24.40 64.17
N TYR A 983 42.70 -23.75 65.26
CA TYR A 983 43.50 -23.61 66.47
C TYR A 983 42.83 -24.41 67.59
N PHE A 984 43.58 -25.35 68.14
CA PHE A 984 43.15 -26.15 69.29
C PHE A 984 43.95 -25.74 70.52
N LEU A 985 43.25 -25.54 71.63
CA LEU A 985 43.86 -25.31 72.93
C LEU A 985 44.16 -26.66 73.58
N PRO A 986 45.40 -26.90 74.06
CA PRO A 986 45.70 -28.09 74.83
C PRO A 986 45.11 -27.96 76.25
N PHE A 987 44.53 -29.05 76.76
CA PHE A 987 44.13 -29.17 78.16
C PHE A 987 45.18 -30.02 78.90
N PHE A 988 45.76 -29.46 79.95
CA PHE A 988 46.63 -30.19 80.88
C PHE A 988 45.76 -30.74 82.01
N PHE A 989 45.77 -32.06 82.22
CA PHE A 989 45.26 -32.67 83.44
C PHE A 989 46.40 -32.86 84.45
#